data_AF-A0A5S4Y9H7-F1
#
_entry.id   AF-A0A5S4Y9H7-F1
#
_cell.length_a   1.000
_cell.length_b   1.000
_cell.length_c   1.000
_cell.angle_alpha   90.00
_cell.angle_beta   90.00
_cell.angle_gamma   90.00
#
_symmetry.space_group_name_H-M   'P 1'
#
loop_
_entity.id
_entity.type
_entity.pdbx_description
1 polymer ?
#
loop_
_entity_poly.entity_id
_entity_poly.type
_entity_poly.pdbx_seq_one_letter_code
_entity_poly.pdbx_strand_id
1 'polypeptide(L)'
;MQMNRRDFCELIAAAAASGLLSANFNGAARAASPIDGEASRAANANYPNDRAPLGQSRYVKLPLGAVRPSGWLLDQLTLQARGITSHLPELWDVVGESAWKGDAGKNVRDGVFDTNARFVPRWLEGLTMLAGVLHDDELMAIGKPYMDHALSVKDLASVTPSVIAWSWLARVMPEYHEVTGDPRAIQFVRTFLDYADTVREPENLAVFSSKWSGVLLSCGIWYYNQTGDADVPALLQRCTKRCIDDFVNYFRNFPKDPKVFAEMCDFVPHYCDAKGKAGEPAYEGPTPIGRHGFTAVMALGYPAFHSLISGDRSERESVVQGMANLDQAYGQVGGRWGADGWLVSTDPIVGTETCAVGQSFFPLENILAIMGNVEVADRIEQLIFNAFPGACTADMWARQFYTQSNQVLVSVAKRPWNSPGTDAANIYGFKPCYPGPLADVHAPWPRYVASMCMATADSGLAAMSYGPCRINAKVGNGVSIELIVETDYPFSDRVRVAVHCNEPVNFPLHFRIPTWSSQAEVFVSGKATPWRPESGTMLKVEREWKNGDVVTLHFNFKVRTETRQNNAVAVAWGPLYFVLRIREAFEKIPALPVYRTDQPPASAPPGCVDWHIAPVNDWNYALSIDRSNPQCEMIFNKVSSMPFAQKGEPVRAPGSTEYLPWQHDVPMLLKMKARLVPHWGMNGANAAPVPTSPVKTNQPETVVELIPYGCSRLRIAEFPTV
;
A
#
# COMPACT_ATOMS: atom_id res chain seq x y z
N MET A 1 65.75 -13.03 -5.87
CA MET A 1 65.74 -11.61 -5.49
C MET A 1 64.46 -11.39 -4.69
N GLN A 2 64.56 -11.10 -3.38
CA GLN A 2 63.38 -10.95 -2.51
C GLN A 2 62.64 -9.66 -2.86
N MET A 3 61.39 -9.81 -3.29
CA MET A 3 60.47 -8.69 -3.55
C MET A 3 60.05 -8.09 -2.21
N ASN A 4 60.22 -6.77 -2.03
CA ASN A 4 59.91 -6.14 -0.76
C ASN A 4 58.40 -5.83 -0.65
N ARG A 5 57.93 -5.70 0.59
CA ARG A 5 56.51 -5.58 0.97
C ARG A 5 55.78 -4.39 0.32
N ARG A 6 56.50 -3.38 -0.16
CA ARG A 6 55.95 -2.18 -0.82
C ARG A 6 55.57 -2.47 -2.27
N ASP A 7 56.38 -3.25 -2.98
CA ASP A 7 56.12 -3.65 -4.38
C ASP A 7 54.95 -4.66 -4.46
N PHE A 8 54.78 -5.49 -3.42
CA PHE A 8 53.60 -6.36 -3.29
C PHE A 8 52.31 -5.56 -3.02
N CYS A 9 52.39 -4.48 -2.26
CA CYS A 9 51.24 -3.61 -2.00
C CYS A 9 50.83 -2.79 -3.24
N GLU A 10 51.78 -2.36 -4.07
CA GLU A 10 51.45 -1.65 -5.32
C GLU A 10 50.87 -2.59 -6.40
N LEU A 11 51.28 -3.87 -6.44
CA LEU A 11 50.68 -4.85 -7.34
C LEU A 11 49.22 -5.19 -6.96
N ILE A 12 48.90 -5.18 -5.66
CA ILE A 12 47.52 -5.36 -5.16
C ILE A 12 46.67 -4.11 -5.44
N ALA A 13 47.27 -2.91 -5.38
CA ALA A 13 46.57 -1.67 -5.69
C ALA A 13 46.26 -1.54 -7.21
N ALA A 14 47.13 -2.05 -8.09
CA ALA A 14 46.91 -2.01 -9.54
C ALA A 14 45.94 -3.11 -10.04
N ALA A 15 45.90 -4.29 -9.41
CA ALA A 15 44.96 -5.36 -9.75
C ALA A 15 43.53 -5.11 -9.22
N ALA A 16 43.35 -4.20 -8.25
CA ALA A 16 42.03 -3.81 -7.75
C ALA A 16 41.30 -2.79 -8.66
N ALA A 17 41.99 -2.22 -9.65
CA ALA A 17 41.43 -1.22 -10.57
C ALA A 17 40.90 -1.80 -11.90
N SER A 18 40.91 -3.11 -12.11
CA SER A 18 40.49 -3.73 -13.37
C SER A 18 39.83 -5.10 -13.14
N GLY A 19 38.50 -5.11 -13.04
CA GLY A 19 37.67 -6.29 -13.29
C GLY A 19 37.23 -7.07 -12.05
N LEU A 20 36.00 -6.78 -11.58
CA LEU A 20 34.96 -7.75 -11.23
C LEU A 20 33.71 -6.97 -10.77
N LEU A 21 32.79 -6.76 -11.71
CA LEU A 21 31.43 -6.30 -11.46
C LEU A 21 30.65 -7.44 -10.79
N SER A 22 30.77 -7.57 -9.47
CA SER A 22 29.80 -8.28 -8.64
C SER A 22 28.91 -7.24 -7.97
N ALA A 23 27.68 -7.09 -8.46
CA ALA A 23 26.67 -6.23 -7.88
C ALA A 23 26.19 -6.81 -6.54
N ASN A 24 26.91 -6.49 -5.46
CA ASN A 24 26.40 -6.66 -4.09
C ASN A 24 25.36 -5.58 -3.82
N PHE A 25 24.09 -5.87 -4.10
CA PHE A 25 22.95 -5.12 -3.56
C PHE A 25 22.76 -5.49 -2.08
N ASN A 26 23.65 -4.99 -1.23
CA ASN A 26 23.28 -4.70 0.15
C ASN A 26 22.75 -3.26 0.16
N GLY A 27 21.56 -3.05 0.72
CA GLY A 27 20.87 -1.77 0.82
C GLY A 27 21.64 -0.75 1.67
N ALA A 28 22.74 -0.22 1.13
CA ALA A 28 23.29 1.04 1.56
C ALA A 28 22.38 2.13 0.99
N ALA A 29 21.84 2.98 1.86
CA ALA A 29 21.06 4.15 1.49
C ALA A 29 21.78 4.92 0.36
N ARG A 30 21.27 4.79 -0.87
CA ARG A 30 21.66 5.68 -1.96
C ARG A 30 21.14 7.05 -1.58
N ALA A 31 22.03 8.04 -1.61
CA ALA A 31 21.69 9.43 -1.36
C ALA A 31 20.45 9.77 -2.21
N ALA A 32 19.40 10.25 -1.53
CA ALA A 32 18.19 10.72 -2.17
C ALA A 32 18.55 11.65 -3.33
N SER A 33 17.87 11.50 -4.47
CA SER A 33 17.88 12.51 -5.53
C SER A 33 17.72 13.90 -4.88
N PRO A 34 18.48 14.91 -5.31
CA PRO A 34 18.55 16.19 -4.62
C PRO A 34 17.14 16.72 -4.37
N ILE A 35 16.78 16.82 -3.09
CA ILE A 35 15.47 17.21 -2.57
C ILE A 35 15.12 18.64 -3.04
N ASP A 36 16.12 19.45 -3.38
CA ASP A 36 15.93 20.83 -3.77
C ASP A 36 16.68 21.14 -5.07
N GLY A 37 15.89 21.40 -6.10
CA GLY A 37 16.29 22.17 -7.28
C GLY A 37 15.31 23.32 -7.42
N GLU A 38 15.51 24.37 -6.61
CA GLU A 38 14.83 25.66 -6.72
C GLU A 38 15.31 26.36 -8.00
N ALA A 39 14.66 26.06 -9.12
CA ALA A 39 14.54 27.03 -10.20
C ALA A 39 13.15 27.65 -10.05
N SER A 40 13.08 28.98 -10.11
CA SER A 40 11.85 29.76 -10.24
C SER A 40 10.97 29.14 -11.33
N ARG A 41 9.98 28.34 -10.95
CA ARG A 41 9.03 27.71 -11.86
C ARG A 41 7.83 28.65 -11.97
N ALA A 42 7.46 29.02 -13.19
CA ALA A 42 6.18 29.67 -13.44
C ALA A 42 5.07 28.81 -12.82
N ALA A 43 4.13 29.43 -12.11
CA ALA A 43 3.03 28.70 -11.46
C ALA A 43 2.19 27.98 -12.52
N ASN A 44 1.93 26.68 -12.33
CA ASN A 44 0.96 25.94 -13.14
C ASN A 44 -0.44 26.51 -12.85
N ALA A 45 -0.98 27.30 -13.78
CA ALA A 45 -2.29 27.92 -13.62
C ALA A 45 -3.45 26.92 -13.79
N ASN A 46 -3.22 25.76 -14.42
CA ASN A 46 -4.23 24.74 -14.63
C ASN A 46 -4.51 23.95 -13.36
N TYR A 47 -3.46 23.69 -12.58
CA TYR A 47 -3.49 22.96 -11.32
C TYR A 47 -2.62 23.72 -10.31
N PRO A 48 -3.21 24.71 -9.61
CA PRO A 48 -2.51 25.49 -8.61
C PRO A 48 -1.91 24.58 -7.54
N ASN A 49 -0.67 24.89 -7.16
CA ASN A 49 0.02 24.22 -6.06
C ASN A 49 -0.44 24.82 -4.72
N ASP A 50 0.16 24.35 -3.62
CA ASP A 50 -0.15 24.79 -2.27
C ASP A 50 -0.07 26.33 -2.13
N ARG A 51 -1.04 26.90 -1.41
CA ARG A 51 -1.16 28.35 -1.24
C ARG A 51 -0.08 28.85 -0.27
N ALA A 52 0.58 29.97 -0.58
CA ALA A 52 1.48 30.63 0.37
C ALA A 52 0.74 31.01 1.67
N PRO A 53 1.35 30.84 2.87
CA PRO A 53 2.77 30.62 3.10
C PRO A 53 3.19 29.15 3.15
N LEU A 54 2.33 28.20 2.77
CA LEU A 54 2.73 26.79 2.71
C LEU A 54 3.88 26.60 1.69
N GLY A 55 4.81 25.72 2.04
CA GLY A 55 5.77 25.16 1.10
C GLY A 55 5.06 24.49 -0.08
N GLN A 56 5.75 24.42 -1.21
CA GLN A 56 5.18 23.86 -2.44
C GLN A 56 5.42 22.35 -2.50
N SER A 57 4.39 21.58 -2.84
CA SER A 57 4.52 20.19 -3.23
C SER A 57 5.25 20.05 -4.57
N ARG A 58 5.99 18.95 -4.77
CA ARG A 58 6.71 18.71 -6.03
C ARG A 58 5.77 18.48 -7.21
N TYR A 59 4.66 17.80 -6.95
CA TYR A 59 3.60 17.46 -7.91
C TYR A 59 2.24 17.75 -7.29
N VAL A 60 1.26 18.04 -8.14
CA VAL A 60 -0.13 18.28 -7.73
C VAL A 60 -0.98 17.13 -8.25
N LYS A 61 -1.76 16.46 -7.39
CA LYS A 61 -2.68 15.40 -7.84
C LYS A 61 -3.68 15.98 -8.84
N LEU A 62 -3.99 15.21 -9.88
CA LEU A 62 -5.09 15.57 -10.77
C LEU A 62 -6.42 15.35 -10.05
N PRO A 63 -7.49 16.10 -10.42
CA PRO A 63 -8.82 15.88 -9.86
C PRO A 63 -9.26 14.42 -9.98
N LEU A 64 -9.98 13.90 -8.98
CA LEU A 64 -10.50 12.54 -9.00
C LEU A 64 -11.37 12.31 -10.26
N GLY A 65 -11.11 11.20 -10.98
CA GLY A 65 -11.72 10.90 -12.27
C GLY A 65 -10.94 11.39 -13.50
N ALA A 66 -9.93 12.26 -13.33
CA ALA A 66 -9.04 12.65 -14.43
C ALA A 66 -8.24 11.46 -14.96
N VAL A 67 -7.82 10.54 -14.08
CA VAL A 67 -7.20 9.27 -14.43
C VAL A 67 -8.23 8.15 -14.28
N ARG A 68 -8.53 7.45 -15.38
CA ARG A 68 -9.54 6.40 -15.44
C ARG A 68 -8.90 5.07 -15.81
N PRO A 69 -9.23 3.97 -15.13
CA PRO A 69 -8.66 2.66 -15.46
C PRO A 69 -9.20 2.16 -16.81
N SER A 70 -8.44 1.32 -17.48
CA SER A 70 -8.86 0.57 -18.67
C SER A 70 -8.29 -0.86 -18.61
N GLY A 71 -8.57 -1.70 -19.61
CA GLY A 71 -8.04 -3.07 -19.67
C GLY A 71 -8.31 -3.88 -18.39
N TRP A 72 -7.32 -4.70 -17.99
CA TRP A 72 -7.43 -5.55 -16.78
C TRP A 72 -7.65 -4.73 -15.50
N LEU A 73 -7.12 -3.49 -15.43
CA LEU A 73 -7.24 -2.65 -14.25
C LEU A 73 -8.69 -2.18 -14.07
N LEU A 74 -9.39 -1.88 -15.17
CA LEU A 74 -10.83 -1.58 -15.13
C LEU A 74 -11.63 -2.82 -14.67
N ASP A 75 -11.27 -4.02 -15.13
CA ASP A 75 -11.91 -5.25 -14.66
C ASP A 75 -11.74 -5.43 -13.14
N GLN A 76 -10.53 -5.17 -12.61
CA GLN A 76 -10.23 -5.25 -11.17
C GLN A 76 -11.06 -4.26 -10.33
N LEU A 77 -11.18 -2.99 -10.78
CA LEU A 77 -12.00 -2.00 -10.07
C LEU A 77 -13.50 -2.29 -10.22
N THR A 78 -13.94 -2.80 -11.37
CA THR A 78 -15.34 -3.21 -11.59
C THR A 78 -15.71 -4.41 -10.71
N LEU A 79 -14.82 -5.38 -10.57
CA LEU A 79 -14.96 -6.50 -9.65
C LEU A 79 -15.14 -6.00 -8.22
N GLN A 80 -14.29 -5.07 -7.77
CA GLN A 80 -14.38 -4.49 -6.44
C GLN A 80 -15.69 -3.71 -6.23
N ALA A 81 -16.15 -2.95 -7.23
CA ALA A 81 -17.38 -2.16 -7.19
C ALA A 81 -18.63 -3.04 -7.08
N ARG A 82 -18.65 -4.17 -7.81
CA ARG A 82 -19.76 -5.15 -7.79
C ARG A 82 -19.66 -6.17 -6.65
N GLY A 83 -18.58 -6.10 -5.86
CA GLY A 83 -18.31 -6.99 -4.74
C GLY A 83 -18.76 -6.38 -3.42
N ILE A 84 -18.01 -6.67 -2.36
CA ILE A 84 -18.33 -6.23 -0.99
C ILE A 84 -18.50 -4.70 -0.89
N THR A 85 -17.81 -3.90 -1.70
CA THR A 85 -17.82 -2.43 -1.58
C THR A 85 -19.23 -1.83 -1.70
N SER A 86 -20.02 -2.23 -2.69
CA SER A 86 -21.39 -1.73 -2.87
C SER A 86 -22.39 -2.39 -1.91
N HIS A 87 -22.14 -3.66 -1.56
CA HIS A 87 -23.06 -4.45 -0.73
C HIS A 87 -22.80 -4.32 0.77
N LEU A 88 -21.77 -3.60 1.21
CA LEU A 88 -21.39 -3.54 2.62
C LEU A 88 -22.52 -3.09 3.57
N PRO A 89 -23.40 -2.13 3.21
CA PRO A 89 -24.56 -1.77 4.04
C PRO A 89 -25.55 -2.93 4.27
N GLU A 90 -25.66 -3.86 3.31
CA GLU A 90 -26.54 -5.03 3.39
C GLU A 90 -25.88 -6.18 4.17
N LEU A 91 -24.55 -6.25 4.12
CA LEU A 91 -23.75 -7.35 4.66
C LEU A 91 -23.23 -7.08 6.08
N TRP A 92 -23.15 -5.83 6.51
CA TRP A 92 -22.52 -5.48 7.78
C TRP A 92 -23.33 -4.44 8.57
N ASP A 93 -23.87 -4.86 9.69
CA ASP A 93 -24.67 -4.07 10.64
C ASP A 93 -24.00 -2.75 11.09
N VAL A 94 -22.67 -2.73 11.26
CA VAL A 94 -21.92 -1.50 11.59
C VAL A 94 -22.09 -0.43 10.50
N VAL A 95 -22.25 -0.84 9.25
CA VAL A 95 -22.49 0.06 8.10
C VAL A 95 -23.99 0.26 7.88
N GLY A 96 -24.79 -0.81 7.90
CA GLY A 96 -26.23 -0.76 7.63
C GLY A 96 -27.05 0.00 8.68
N GLU A 97 -26.72 -0.15 9.97
CA GLU A 97 -27.42 0.47 11.12
C GLU A 97 -26.57 1.57 11.80
N SER A 98 -25.85 2.34 10.98
CA SER A 98 -24.86 3.30 11.45
C SER A 98 -25.45 4.66 11.85
N ALA A 99 -24.96 5.25 12.95
CA ALA A 99 -25.29 6.64 13.31
C ALA A 99 -24.79 7.64 12.26
N TRP A 100 -23.78 7.27 11.47
CA TRP A 100 -23.31 8.06 10.33
C TRP A 100 -24.41 8.30 9.27
N LYS A 101 -25.53 7.56 9.29
CA LYS A 101 -26.69 7.72 8.40
C LYS A 101 -27.83 8.57 9.00
N GLY A 102 -27.72 9.02 10.25
CA GLY A 102 -28.67 9.94 10.90
C GLY A 102 -29.92 9.33 11.55
N ASP A 103 -30.30 8.10 11.21
CA ASP A 103 -31.51 7.45 11.77
C ASP A 103 -31.21 6.65 13.04
N ALA A 104 -31.05 7.31 14.20
CA ALA A 104 -30.91 6.68 15.53
C ALA A 104 -30.06 5.38 15.58
N GLY A 105 -28.98 5.32 14.79
CA GLY A 105 -28.18 4.12 14.60
C GLY A 105 -27.61 3.61 15.92
N LYS A 106 -27.65 2.29 16.12
CA LYS A 106 -27.27 1.64 17.39
C LYS A 106 -25.76 1.46 17.56
N ASN A 107 -25.02 1.46 16.45
CA ASN A 107 -23.65 0.93 16.38
C ASN A 107 -22.53 1.99 16.52
N VAL A 108 -22.90 3.21 16.93
CA VAL A 108 -21.98 4.25 17.41
C VAL A 108 -22.48 4.66 18.80
N ARG A 109 -22.16 3.91 19.87
CA ARG A 109 -22.48 4.34 21.24
C ARG A 109 -21.36 4.10 22.26
N ASP A 110 -21.16 5.18 23.02
CA ASP A 110 -20.58 5.38 24.35
C ASP A 110 -19.15 4.91 24.67
N GLY A 111 -18.33 4.67 23.64
CA GLY A 111 -16.89 4.47 23.81
C GLY A 111 -16.09 5.66 23.28
N VAL A 112 -15.27 6.27 24.13
CA VAL A 112 -14.31 7.32 23.73
C VAL A 112 -13.25 6.78 22.72
N PHE A 113 -13.06 5.47 22.70
CA PHE A 113 -12.25 4.70 21.73
C PHE A 113 -13.08 3.86 20.75
N ASP A 114 -14.34 4.23 20.47
CA ASP A 114 -15.22 3.39 19.65
C ASP A 114 -14.58 3.02 18.31
N THR A 115 -14.20 1.74 18.22
CA THR A 115 -13.57 1.16 17.05
C THR A 115 -14.54 1.11 15.87
N ASN A 116 -15.85 1.02 16.14
CA ASN A 116 -16.88 0.99 15.11
C ASN A 116 -17.06 2.36 14.45
N ALA A 117 -16.94 3.45 15.21
CA ALA A 117 -17.06 4.82 14.70
C ALA A 117 -16.07 5.12 13.55
N ARG A 118 -14.94 4.42 13.48
CA ARG A 118 -13.90 4.63 12.45
C ARG A 118 -14.11 3.81 11.18
N PHE A 119 -14.92 2.74 11.20
CA PHE A 119 -15.01 1.83 10.05
C PHE A 119 -15.82 2.41 8.90
N VAL A 120 -16.95 3.07 9.20
CA VAL A 120 -17.78 3.69 8.15
C VAL A 120 -17.02 4.78 7.38
N PRO A 121 -16.32 5.73 8.03
CA PRO A 121 -15.48 6.69 7.31
C PRO A 121 -14.43 6.08 6.38
N ARG A 122 -13.80 4.96 6.76
CA ARG A 122 -12.80 4.27 5.93
C ARG A 122 -13.41 3.53 4.75
N TRP A 123 -14.58 2.93 4.92
CA TRP A 123 -15.34 2.40 3.79
C TRP A 123 -15.81 3.52 2.85
N LEU A 124 -16.32 4.63 3.38
CA LEU A 124 -16.77 5.78 2.60
C LEU A 124 -15.65 6.40 1.76
N GLU A 125 -14.43 6.45 2.29
CA GLU A 125 -13.26 6.81 1.51
C GLU A 125 -13.10 5.92 0.28
N GLY A 126 -13.02 4.60 0.49
CA GLY A 126 -12.82 3.67 -0.62
C GLY A 126 -13.98 3.69 -1.62
N LEU A 127 -15.23 3.81 -1.14
CA LEU A 127 -16.43 3.94 -1.97
C LEU A 127 -16.39 5.21 -2.82
N THR A 128 -16.08 6.37 -2.21
CA THR A 128 -16.01 7.67 -2.90
C THR A 128 -14.90 7.66 -3.96
N MET A 129 -13.72 7.16 -3.59
CA MET A 129 -12.59 7.02 -4.51
C MET A 129 -12.92 6.09 -5.68
N LEU A 130 -13.53 4.94 -5.41
CA LEU A 130 -13.90 3.95 -6.42
C LEU A 130 -14.96 4.49 -7.39
N ALA A 131 -16.01 5.11 -6.87
CA ALA A 131 -17.04 5.75 -7.67
C ALA A 131 -16.45 6.88 -8.54
N GLY A 132 -15.56 7.69 -7.97
CA GLY A 132 -14.90 8.79 -8.69
C GLY A 132 -14.02 8.34 -9.86
N VAL A 133 -13.16 7.33 -9.68
CA VAL A 133 -12.30 6.86 -10.80
C VAL A 133 -13.07 6.08 -11.86
N LEU A 134 -14.20 5.46 -11.51
CA LEU A 134 -15.07 4.74 -12.45
C LEU A 134 -16.06 5.67 -13.16
N HIS A 135 -16.34 6.85 -12.61
CA HIS A 135 -17.48 7.72 -12.97
C HIS A 135 -18.80 6.97 -12.79
N ASP A 136 -18.99 6.39 -11.61
CA ASP A 136 -20.16 5.56 -11.27
C ASP A 136 -21.06 6.28 -10.27
N ASP A 137 -22.10 6.95 -10.79
CA ASP A 137 -23.08 7.69 -9.98
C ASP A 137 -23.94 6.78 -9.11
N GLU A 138 -24.19 5.53 -9.52
CA GLU A 138 -24.94 4.56 -8.73
C GLU A 138 -24.13 4.13 -7.50
N LEU A 139 -22.83 3.89 -7.69
CA LEU A 139 -21.92 3.58 -6.59
C LEU A 139 -21.77 4.78 -5.64
N MET A 140 -21.70 6.00 -6.16
CA MET A 140 -21.68 7.23 -5.35
C MET A 140 -22.96 7.39 -4.51
N ALA A 141 -24.12 7.03 -5.08
CA ALA A 141 -25.41 7.15 -4.41
C ALA A 141 -25.51 6.28 -3.14
N ILE A 142 -24.76 5.18 -3.05
CA ILE A 142 -24.72 4.30 -1.85
C ILE A 142 -24.18 5.06 -0.63
N GLY A 143 -23.14 5.90 -0.82
CA GLY A 143 -22.51 6.67 0.24
C GLY A 143 -23.26 7.96 0.59
N LYS A 144 -24.13 8.43 -0.29
CA LYS A 144 -24.80 9.74 -0.18
C LYS A 144 -25.56 9.95 1.13
N PRO A 145 -26.36 9.01 1.66
CA PRO A 145 -27.06 9.20 2.94
C PRO A 145 -26.11 9.47 4.11
N TYR A 146 -24.93 8.84 4.10
CA TYR A 146 -23.92 9.00 5.15
C TYR A 146 -23.23 10.37 5.04
N MET A 147 -22.84 10.76 3.82
CA MET A 147 -22.21 12.05 3.57
C MET A 147 -23.18 13.22 3.85
N ASP A 148 -24.43 13.14 3.39
CA ASP A 148 -25.44 14.17 3.64
C ASP A 148 -25.69 14.39 5.13
N HIS A 149 -25.79 13.30 5.90
CA HIS A 149 -25.94 13.41 7.34
C HIS A 149 -24.70 14.05 7.96
N ALA A 150 -23.50 13.50 7.73
CA ALA A 150 -22.27 14.01 8.31
C ALA A 150 -22.02 15.50 8.00
N LEU A 151 -22.29 15.94 6.77
CA LEU A 151 -22.16 17.34 6.34
C LEU A 151 -23.23 18.27 6.95
N SER A 152 -24.32 17.71 7.51
CA SER A 152 -25.36 18.48 8.20
C SER A 152 -25.13 18.65 9.70
N VAL A 153 -24.24 17.85 10.29
CA VAL A 153 -23.95 17.84 11.73
C VAL A 153 -23.21 19.11 12.13
N LYS A 154 -23.76 19.85 13.10
CA LYS A 154 -23.12 21.04 13.69
C LYS A 154 -22.37 20.73 14.98
N ASP A 155 -22.91 19.82 15.79
CA ASP A 155 -22.28 19.31 17.00
C ASP A 155 -21.71 17.92 16.71
N LEU A 156 -20.42 17.86 16.37
CA LEU A 156 -19.76 16.60 16.02
C LEU A 156 -19.82 15.56 17.16
N ALA A 157 -19.80 16.01 18.42
CA ALA A 157 -19.88 15.13 19.58
C ALA A 157 -21.24 14.40 19.68
N SER A 158 -22.29 14.91 19.04
CA SER A 158 -23.62 14.28 18.99
C SER A 158 -23.65 12.97 18.18
N VAL A 159 -22.71 12.77 17.25
CA VAL A 159 -22.53 11.50 16.53
C VAL A 159 -21.42 10.68 17.19
N THR A 160 -20.25 11.28 17.38
CA THR A 160 -19.15 10.66 18.11
C THR A 160 -18.18 11.73 18.59
N PRO A 161 -17.66 11.64 19.83
CA PRO A 161 -16.64 12.57 20.29
C PRO A 161 -15.25 12.25 19.69
N SER A 162 -15.08 11.14 18.96
CA SER A 162 -13.77 10.69 18.49
C SER A 162 -13.22 11.55 17.34
N VAL A 163 -12.21 12.37 17.63
CA VAL A 163 -11.50 13.16 16.60
C VAL A 163 -10.82 12.25 15.57
N ILE A 164 -10.41 11.05 15.96
CA ILE A 164 -9.84 10.08 15.03
C ILE A 164 -10.87 9.68 13.97
N ALA A 165 -12.10 9.33 14.39
CA ALA A 165 -13.16 8.94 13.46
C ALA A 165 -13.49 10.07 12.48
N TRP A 166 -13.64 11.29 13.00
CA TRP A 166 -13.83 12.48 12.16
C TRP A 166 -12.65 12.78 11.23
N SER A 167 -11.41 12.51 11.65
CA SER A 167 -10.23 12.64 10.79
C SER A 167 -10.28 11.71 9.58
N TRP A 168 -10.75 10.46 9.77
CA TRP A 168 -10.93 9.50 8.67
C TRP A 168 -12.01 9.95 7.68
N LEU A 169 -13.03 10.67 8.15
CA LEU A 169 -14.05 11.22 7.25
C LEU A 169 -13.54 12.49 6.56
N ALA A 170 -12.94 13.41 7.32
CA ALA A 170 -12.48 14.70 6.84
C ALA A 170 -11.41 14.58 5.75
N ARG A 171 -10.55 13.55 5.81
CA ARG A 171 -9.54 13.32 4.77
C ARG A 171 -10.12 12.92 3.40
N VAL A 172 -11.40 12.54 3.32
CA VAL A 172 -12.11 12.19 2.06
C VAL A 172 -12.77 13.41 1.43
N MET A 173 -12.91 14.50 2.19
CA MET A 173 -13.60 15.72 1.74
C MET A 173 -12.98 16.35 0.49
N PRO A 174 -11.64 16.34 0.27
CA PRO A 174 -11.07 16.79 -0.99
C PRO A 174 -11.66 16.04 -2.18
N GLU A 175 -11.60 14.72 -2.15
CA GLU A 175 -12.05 13.88 -3.26
C GLU A 175 -13.58 13.89 -3.40
N TYR A 176 -14.33 13.91 -2.31
CA TYR A 176 -15.79 14.06 -2.34
C TYR A 176 -16.22 15.41 -2.95
N HIS A 177 -15.54 16.50 -2.58
CA HIS A 177 -15.81 17.83 -3.14
C HIS A 177 -15.52 17.88 -4.64
N GLU A 178 -14.40 17.30 -5.08
CA GLU A 178 -14.01 17.27 -6.50
C GLU A 178 -15.05 16.55 -7.37
N VAL A 179 -15.60 15.42 -6.91
CA VAL A 179 -16.56 14.62 -7.70
C VAL A 179 -18.00 15.11 -7.60
N THR A 180 -18.41 15.72 -6.47
CA THR A 180 -19.80 16.15 -6.27
C THR A 180 -20.02 17.65 -6.47
N GLY A 181 -18.96 18.46 -6.35
CA GLY A 181 -19.07 19.91 -6.28
C GLY A 181 -19.74 20.44 -5.02
N ASP A 182 -20.00 19.61 -4.00
CA ASP A 182 -20.74 20.00 -2.80
C ASP A 182 -19.90 20.96 -1.93
N PRO A 183 -20.30 22.24 -1.78
CA PRO A 183 -19.52 23.21 -1.00
C PRO A 183 -19.59 22.94 0.51
N ARG A 184 -20.55 22.13 0.98
CA ARG A 184 -20.66 21.77 2.41
C ARG A 184 -19.42 21.00 2.89
N ALA A 185 -18.70 20.31 2.00
CA ALA A 185 -17.45 19.62 2.33
C ALA A 185 -16.39 20.59 2.90
N ILE A 186 -16.24 21.78 2.30
CA ILE A 186 -15.31 22.81 2.78
C ILE A 186 -15.76 23.32 4.16
N GLN A 187 -17.06 23.60 4.32
CA GLN A 187 -17.62 24.06 5.60
C GLN A 187 -17.43 23.02 6.71
N PHE A 188 -17.67 21.74 6.40
CA PHE A 188 -17.50 20.65 7.34
C PHE A 188 -16.05 20.53 7.83
N VAL A 189 -15.06 20.64 6.94
CA VAL A 189 -13.65 20.60 7.36
C VAL A 189 -13.35 21.74 8.33
N ARG A 190 -13.90 22.95 8.15
CA ARG A 190 -13.75 24.02 9.15
C ARG A 190 -14.36 23.63 10.50
N THR A 191 -15.61 23.17 10.51
CA THR A 191 -16.30 22.74 11.73
C THR A 191 -15.51 21.66 12.47
N PHE A 192 -14.92 20.73 11.73
CA PHE A 192 -14.07 19.68 12.29
C PHE A 192 -12.76 20.21 12.87
N LEU A 193 -12.06 21.11 12.18
CA LEU A 193 -10.84 21.73 12.70
C LEU A 193 -11.10 22.52 13.98
N ASP A 194 -12.22 23.26 14.04
CA ASP A 194 -12.65 23.97 15.24
C ASP A 194 -12.91 23.00 16.40
N TYR A 195 -13.66 21.93 16.16
CA TYR A 195 -13.90 20.90 17.16
C TYR A 195 -12.59 20.28 17.67
N ALA A 196 -11.69 19.89 16.76
CA ALA A 196 -10.39 19.32 17.11
C ALA A 196 -9.56 20.28 17.98
N ASP A 197 -9.57 21.59 17.68
CA ASP A 197 -8.90 22.61 18.49
C ASP A 197 -9.51 22.70 19.91
N THR A 198 -10.84 22.56 20.06
CA THR A 198 -11.47 22.63 21.39
C THR A 198 -11.16 21.45 22.31
N VAL A 199 -10.89 20.26 21.76
CA VAL A 199 -10.68 19.02 22.55
C VAL A 199 -9.24 18.52 22.52
N ARG A 200 -8.29 19.32 22.05
CA ARG A 200 -6.87 18.92 21.92
C ARG A 200 -6.12 18.78 23.25
N GLU A 201 -6.64 19.40 24.31
CA GLU A 201 -5.93 19.51 25.59
C GLU A 201 -5.78 18.13 26.28
N PRO A 202 -4.72 17.91 27.08
CA PRO A 202 -4.35 16.59 27.61
C PRO A 202 -5.44 15.87 28.42
N GLU A 203 -6.37 16.60 29.03
CA GLU A 203 -7.54 16.07 29.73
C GLU A 203 -8.52 15.33 28.81
N ASN A 204 -8.42 15.54 27.49
CA ASN A 204 -9.29 14.96 26.46
C ASN A 204 -8.56 13.90 25.61
N LEU A 205 -7.45 13.33 26.08
CA LEU A 205 -6.63 12.36 25.32
C LEU A 205 -7.40 11.11 24.84
N ALA A 206 -8.49 10.78 25.53
CA ALA A 206 -9.33 9.68 25.15
C ALA A 206 -10.05 9.99 23.81
N VAL A 207 -10.51 11.23 23.59
CA VAL A 207 -11.19 11.65 22.34
C VAL A 207 -10.21 12.17 21.28
N PHE A 208 -9.09 12.75 21.73
CA PHE A 208 -8.04 13.34 20.90
C PHE A 208 -6.71 12.62 21.14
N SER A 209 -6.33 11.72 20.24
CA SER A 209 -5.03 11.06 20.35
C SER A 209 -3.94 11.89 19.69
N SER A 210 -2.96 12.33 20.48
CA SER A 210 -1.77 13.00 19.95
C SER A 210 -0.97 12.14 18.96
N LYS A 211 -1.18 10.82 18.89
CA LYS A 211 -0.52 9.92 17.92
C LYS A 211 -1.22 9.91 16.56
N TRP A 212 -2.49 10.29 16.52
CA TRP A 212 -3.32 10.27 15.32
C TRP A 212 -3.68 11.67 14.82
N SER A 213 -3.33 12.73 15.57
CA SER A 213 -3.62 14.10 15.16
C SER A 213 -2.92 14.50 13.86
N GLY A 214 -1.85 13.82 13.44
CA GLY A 214 -1.22 14.02 12.13
C GLY A 214 -2.15 13.77 10.93
N VAL A 215 -3.25 13.01 11.09
CA VAL A 215 -4.25 12.84 10.02
C VAL A 215 -4.94 14.16 9.66
N LEU A 216 -5.07 15.09 10.63
CA LEU A 216 -5.66 16.43 10.45
C LEU A 216 -4.94 17.26 9.38
N LEU A 217 -3.64 17.03 9.19
CA LEU A 217 -2.82 17.84 8.29
C LEU A 217 -3.34 17.81 6.86
N SER A 218 -3.74 16.63 6.39
CA SER A 218 -4.21 16.44 5.01
C SER A 218 -5.43 17.29 4.67
N CYS A 219 -6.51 17.17 5.45
CA CYS A 219 -7.74 17.93 5.22
C CYS A 219 -7.57 19.42 5.55
N GLY A 220 -6.76 19.77 6.54
CA GLY A 220 -6.51 21.16 6.91
C GLY A 220 -5.69 21.92 5.86
N ILE A 221 -4.65 21.30 5.29
CA ILE A 221 -3.88 21.87 4.19
C ILE A 221 -4.77 22.07 2.97
N TRP A 222 -5.61 21.07 2.63
CA TRP A 222 -6.58 21.22 1.56
C TRP A 222 -7.55 22.38 1.81
N TYR A 223 -8.14 22.48 3.00
CA TYR A 223 -9.05 23.58 3.36
C TYR A 223 -8.37 24.95 3.25
N TYR A 224 -7.11 25.06 3.69
CA TYR A 224 -6.33 26.29 3.54
C TYR A 224 -6.12 26.65 2.07
N ASN A 225 -5.78 25.68 1.22
CA ASN A 225 -5.61 25.91 -0.21
C ASN A 225 -6.89 26.43 -0.87
N GLN A 226 -8.05 25.93 -0.47
CA GLN A 226 -9.36 26.39 -0.95
C GLN A 226 -9.69 27.82 -0.47
N THR A 227 -9.50 28.11 0.81
CA THR A 227 -10.09 29.29 1.46
C THR A 227 -9.11 30.45 1.67
N GLY A 228 -7.84 30.16 1.94
CA GLY A 228 -6.86 31.15 2.40
C GLY A 228 -7.07 31.61 3.84
N ASP A 229 -7.84 30.87 4.64
CA ASP A 229 -8.09 31.15 6.05
C ASP A 229 -6.76 31.20 6.85
N ALA A 230 -6.33 32.40 7.22
CA ALA A 230 -5.01 32.67 7.76
C ALA A 230 -4.74 31.99 9.12
N ASP A 231 -5.79 31.58 9.84
CA ASP A 231 -5.65 30.94 11.15
C ASP A 231 -5.30 29.45 11.05
N VAL A 232 -5.61 28.81 9.92
CA VAL A 232 -5.54 27.35 9.76
C VAL A 232 -4.11 26.80 9.91
N PRO A 233 -3.07 27.36 9.27
CA PRO A 233 -1.70 26.87 9.47
C PRO A 233 -1.28 26.88 10.94
N ALA A 234 -1.62 27.94 11.67
CA ALA A 234 -1.32 28.04 13.10
C ALA A 234 -2.15 27.04 13.94
N LEU A 235 -3.40 26.79 13.60
CA LEU A 235 -4.25 25.78 14.24
C LEU A 235 -3.67 24.37 14.06
N LEU A 236 -3.28 24.02 12.82
CA LEU A 236 -2.66 22.72 12.53
C LEU A 236 -1.38 22.53 13.32
N GLN A 237 -0.54 23.57 13.40
CA GLN A 237 0.67 23.57 14.23
C GLN A 237 0.35 23.23 15.69
N ARG A 238 -0.64 23.92 16.30
CA ARG A 238 -1.04 23.67 17.70
C ARG A 238 -1.59 22.26 17.92
N CYS A 239 -2.40 21.75 17.00
CA CYS A 239 -3.03 20.43 17.14
C CYS A 239 -2.06 19.26 16.91
N THR A 240 -1.01 19.46 16.12
CA THR A 240 -0.18 18.35 15.60
C THR A 240 1.26 18.36 16.07
N LYS A 241 1.79 19.47 16.61
CA LYS A 241 3.22 19.59 16.97
C LYS A 241 3.77 18.42 17.78
N ARG A 242 3.08 18.01 18.84
CA ARG A 242 3.50 16.86 19.66
C ARG A 242 3.58 15.56 18.86
N CYS A 243 2.58 15.31 18.00
CA CYS A 243 2.56 14.16 17.09
C CYS A 243 3.80 14.15 16.20
N ILE A 244 4.09 15.29 15.58
CA ILE A 244 5.19 15.44 14.63
C ILE A 244 6.54 15.29 15.33
N ASP A 245 6.75 15.94 16.47
CA ASP A 245 7.99 15.82 17.24
C ASP A 245 8.24 14.35 17.62
N ASP A 246 7.21 13.66 18.10
CA ASP A 246 7.30 12.26 18.50
C ASP A 246 7.70 11.34 17.32
N PHE A 247 7.07 11.51 16.16
CA PHE A 247 7.35 10.65 14.98
C PHE A 247 8.65 11.03 14.27
N VAL A 248 8.99 12.32 14.16
CA VAL A 248 10.29 12.75 13.65
C VAL A 248 11.41 12.19 14.52
N ASN A 249 11.26 12.27 15.85
CA ASN A 249 12.21 11.69 16.79
C ASN A 249 12.27 10.15 16.66
N TYR A 250 11.12 9.47 16.57
CA TYR A 250 11.06 8.02 16.40
C TYR A 250 11.78 7.56 15.12
N PHE A 251 11.52 8.20 13.98
CA PHE A 251 12.13 7.79 12.71
C PHE A 251 13.64 8.08 12.64
N ARG A 252 14.10 9.16 13.29
CA ARG A 252 15.52 9.53 13.37
C ARG A 252 16.31 8.68 14.35
N ASN A 253 15.79 8.53 15.56
CA ASN A 253 16.44 7.83 16.66
C ASN A 253 15.92 6.40 16.78
N PHE A 254 15.61 5.79 15.62
CA PHE A 254 14.95 4.51 15.49
C PHE A 254 15.55 3.48 16.47
N PRO A 255 14.76 3.02 17.46
CA PRO A 255 15.33 2.24 18.55
C PRO A 255 15.78 0.88 18.02
N LYS A 256 17.10 0.64 18.08
CA LYS A 256 17.72 -0.65 17.72
C LYS A 256 17.81 -1.64 18.89
N ASP A 257 17.39 -1.23 20.10
CA ASP A 257 17.72 -1.95 21.35
C ASP A 257 16.70 -3.05 21.73
N PRO A 258 17.11 -4.33 21.78
CA PRO A 258 16.30 -5.44 22.27
C PRO A 258 15.91 -5.37 23.76
N LYS A 259 16.58 -4.56 24.60
CA LYS A 259 16.18 -4.35 26.01
C LYS A 259 14.98 -3.43 26.14
N VAL A 260 14.97 -2.33 25.38
CA VAL A 260 13.77 -1.48 25.22
C VAL A 260 12.64 -2.31 24.59
N PHE A 261 12.95 -3.34 23.82
CA PHE A 261 11.98 -4.32 23.33
C PHE A 261 11.37 -5.19 24.44
N ALA A 262 12.19 -5.80 25.30
CA ALA A 262 11.72 -6.65 26.41
C ALA A 262 10.97 -5.87 27.51
N GLU A 263 11.48 -4.72 27.94
CA GLU A 263 10.87 -3.90 29.01
C GLU A 263 9.51 -3.29 28.62
N MET A 264 9.22 -3.19 27.31
CA MET A 264 7.94 -2.70 26.78
C MET A 264 6.93 -3.81 26.45
N CYS A 265 7.37 -5.06 26.31
CA CYS A 265 6.48 -6.22 26.16
C CYS A 265 5.74 -6.59 27.45
N ASP A 266 6.25 -6.15 28.60
CA ASP A 266 5.55 -6.25 29.91
C ASP A 266 4.31 -5.34 29.99
N PHE A 267 4.07 -4.49 28.97
CA PHE A 267 2.96 -3.54 28.90
C PHE A 267 1.81 -3.98 27.98
N VAL A 268 1.81 -5.22 27.46
CA VAL A 268 0.71 -5.74 26.64
C VAL A 268 -0.54 -5.90 27.52
N PRO A 269 -1.58 -5.07 27.38
CA PRO A 269 -2.84 -5.33 28.08
C PRO A 269 -3.41 -6.60 27.48
N HIS A 270 -3.57 -7.64 28.30
CA HIS A 270 -4.28 -8.83 27.88
C HIS A 270 -5.72 -8.43 27.52
N TYR A 271 -6.16 -8.71 26.29
CA TYR A 271 -7.57 -8.58 25.88
C TYR A 271 -8.49 -9.59 26.60
N CYS A 272 -7.91 -10.48 27.41
CA CYS A 272 -8.61 -11.48 28.18
C CYS A 272 -7.98 -11.55 29.57
N ASP A 273 -8.80 -11.47 30.62
CA ASP A 273 -8.34 -11.99 31.91
C ASP A 273 -8.11 -13.51 31.78
N ALA A 274 -7.43 -14.12 32.77
CA ALA A 274 -7.13 -15.55 32.81
C ALA A 274 -8.40 -16.47 32.80
N LYS A 275 -9.60 -15.89 32.73
CA LYS A 275 -10.90 -16.57 32.72
C LYS A 275 -11.68 -16.39 31.41
N GLY A 276 -11.10 -15.75 30.39
CA GLY A 276 -11.70 -15.66 29.06
C GLY A 276 -12.90 -14.72 28.97
N LYS A 277 -13.09 -13.81 29.94
CA LYS A 277 -14.05 -12.71 29.79
C LYS A 277 -13.39 -11.57 29.02
N ALA A 278 -14.06 -11.09 27.97
CA ALA A 278 -13.67 -9.89 27.26
C ALA A 278 -13.82 -8.68 28.20
N GLY A 279 -12.70 -8.17 28.70
CA GLY A 279 -12.65 -6.84 29.29
C GLY A 279 -12.43 -5.82 28.17
N GLU A 280 -13.04 -4.64 28.26
CA GLU A 280 -12.62 -3.52 27.44
C GLU A 280 -11.13 -3.23 27.73
N PRO A 281 -10.29 -3.05 26.70
CA PRO A 281 -8.89 -2.76 26.94
C PRO A 281 -8.77 -1.40 27.63
N ALA A 282 -8.19 -1.38 28.83
CA ALA A 282 -7.60 -0.18 29.36
C ALA A 282 -6.39 0.17 28.47
N TYR A 283 -6.61 0.94 27.40
CA TYR A 283 -5.58 1.59 26.59
C TYR A 283 -4.91 2.75 27.38
N GLU A 284 -4.82 2.64 28.71
CA GLU A 284 -4.38 3.69 29.63
C GLU A 284 -2.88 3.65 29.94
N GLY A 285 -2.11 2.90 29.14
CA GLY A 285 -0.64 2.93 29.16
C GLY A 285 -0.07 3.73 27.99
N PRO A 286 1.09 4.40 28.14
CA PRO A 286 1.81 5.00 27.02
C PRO A 286 2.28 3.89 26.08
N THR A 287 1.44 3.48 25.13
CA THR A 287 1.84 2.57 24.06
C THR A 287 3.08 3.15 23.37
N PRO A 288 4.17 2.39 23.19
CA PRO A 288 5.36 2.92 22.53
C PRO A 288 5.00 3.45 21.14
N ILE A 289 5.30 4.71 20.88
CA ILE A 289 5.01 5.37 19.60
C ILE A 289 5.69 4.58 18.47
N GLY A 290 4.98 4.37 17.36
CA GLY A 290 5.53 3.77 16.15
C GLY A 290 5.69 2.24 16.14
N ARG A 291 5.35 1.50 17.20
CA ARG A 291 5.51 0.02 17.20
C ARG A 291 4.37 -0.76 16.55
N HIS A 292 3.15 -0.25 16.58
CA HIS A 292 2.01 -0.90 15.93
C HIS A 292 2.15 -0.71 14.42
N GLY A 293 2.14 -1.82 13.64
CA GLY A 293 2.47 -1.78 12.21
C GLY A 293 1.57 -0.81 11.43
N PHE A 294 0.27 -0.85 11.67
CA PHE A 294 -0.69 0.08 11.05
C PHE A 294 -0.48 1.55 11.46
N THR A 295 -0.04 1.81 12.69
CA THR A 295 0.25 3.19 13.12
C THR A 295 1.55 3.70 12.47
N ALA A 296 2.56 2.84 12.34
CA ALA A 296 3.84 3.18 11.72
C ALA A 296 3.67 3.59 10.25
N VAL A 297 2.88 2.84 9.48
CA VAL A 297 2.63 3.16 8.05
C VAL A 297 1.93 4.50 7.88
N MET A 298 0.91 4.78 8.71
CA MET A 298 0.17 6.04 8.66
C MET A 298 1.06 7.22 9.03
N ALA A 299 1.89 7.04 10.07
CA ALA A 299 2.72 8.10 10.59
C ALA A 299 3.88 8.52 9.67
N LEU A 300 4.28 7.70 8.70
CA LEU A 300 5.25 8.09 7.68
C LEU A 300 4.86 9.40 6.97
N GLY A 301 3.57 9.60 6.73
CA GLY A 301 3.08 10.77 6.00
C GLY A 301 3.09 12.05 6.82
N TYR A 302 3.06 11.96 8.16
CA TYR A 302 2.83 13.14 9.00
C TYR A 302 3.97 14.17 8.90
N PRO A 303 5.27 13.80 8.98
CA PRO A 303 6.36 14.75 8.78
C PRO A 303 6.39 15.33 7.36
N ALA A 304 5.98 14.57 6.33
CA ALA A 304 5.91 15.09 4.97
C ALA A 304 4.87 16.20 4.84
N PHE A 305 3.65 15.98 5.35
CA PHE A 305 2.61 17.00 5.37
C PHE A 305 3.01 18.23 6.20
N HIS A 306 3.52 18.01 7.41
CA HIS A 306 3.87 19.11 8.31
C HIS A 306 5.02 19.97 7.76
N SER A 307 5.93 19.39 6.96
CA SER A 307 7.00 20.14 6.29
C SER A 307 6.49 21.23 5.34
N LEU A 308 5.26 21.11 4.83
CA LEU A 308 4.62 22.18 4.04
C LEU A 308 4.24 23.38 4.91
N ILE A 309 4.00 23.18 6.21
CA ILE A 309 3.67 24.25 7.16
C ILE A 309 4.95 24.83 7.76
N SER A 310 5.85 23.97 8.26
CA SER A 310 7.03 24.40 9.00
C SER A 310 8.18 24.87 8.12
N GLY A 311 8.25 24.40 6.88
CA GLY A 311 9.43 24.55 6.02
C GLY A 311 10.66 23.79 6.52
N ASP A 312 10.53 22.96 7.58
CA ASP A 312 11.65 22.25 8.16
C ASP A 312 12.04 21.03 7.31
N ARG A 313 13.15 21.18 6.58
CA ARG A 313 13.77 20.10 5.79
C ARG A 313 14.04 18.85 6.62
N SER A 314 14.31 19.03 7.91
CA SER A 314 14.63 17.96 8.84
C SER A 314 13.46 16.94 8.97
N GLU A 315 12.22 17.38 8.78
CA GLU A 315 11.04 16.51 8.78
C GLU A 315 10.97 15.60 7.54
N ARG A 316 11.25 16.13 6.35
CA ARG A 316 11.32 15.35 5.10
C ARG A 316 12.41 14.29 5.15
N GLU A 317 13.57 14.63 5.70
CA GLU A 317 14.68 13.70 5.89
C GLU A 317 14.30 12.55 6.85
N SER A 318 13.48 12.83 7.87
CA SER A 318 12.99 11.80 8.80
C SER A 318 12.13 10.74 8.12
N VAL A 319 11.36 11.09 7.07
CA VAL A 319 10.53 10.14 6.32
C VAL A 319 11.40 9.14 5.57
N VAL A 320 12.41 9.64 4.83
CA VAL A 320 13.34 8.79 4.07
C VAL A 320 14.13 7.89 5.01
N GLN A 321 14.66 8.45 6.09
CA GLN A 321 15.42 7.68 7.09
C GLN A 321 14.55 6.66 7.83
N GLY A 322 13.31 7.03 8.18
CA GLY A 322 12.35 6.17 8.86
C GLY A 322 11.98 4.95 8.02
N MET A 323 11.68 5.16 6.73
CA MET A 323 11.37 4.07 5.80
C MET A 323 12.56 3.11 5.65
N ALA A 324 13.79 3.63 5.50
CA ALA A 324 14.99 2.80 5.41
C ALA A 324 15.25 2.00 6.70
N ASN A 325 15.03 2.60 7.87
CA ASN A 325 15.16 1.94 9.16
C ASN A 325 14.13 0.81 9.34
N LEU A 326 12.87 1.07 8.97
CA LEU A 326 11.79 0.08 9.02
C LEU A 326 12.05 -1.07 8.04
N ASP A 327 12.54 -0.80 6.83
CA ASP A 327 12.93 -1.83 5.87
C ASP A 327 14.08 -2.69 6.39
N GLN A 328 15.09 -2.09 7.01
CA GLN A 328 16.22 -2.82 7.57
C GLN A 328 15.78 -3.75 8.72
N ALA A 329 14.92 -3.27 9.61
CA ALA A 329 14.53 -4.00 10.81
C ALA A 329 13.38 -5.00 10.58
N TYR A 330 12.46 -4.68 9.67
CA TYR A 330 11.17 -5.35 9.52
C TYR A 330 10.77 -5.60 8.06
N GLY A 331 11.57 -5.19 7.07
CA GLY A 331 11.25 -5.34 5.64
C GLY A 331 11.05 -6.78 5.20
N GLN A 332 9.88 -7.05 4.61
CA GLN A 332 9.54 -8.31 3.97
C GLN A 332 9.32 -8.11 2.46
N VAL A 333 9.30 -9.22 1.71
CA VAL A 333 8.90 -9.23 0.30
C VAL A 333 7.52 -8.63 0.09
N GLY A 334 7.28 -8.08 -1.10
CA GLY A 334 6.02 -7.38 -1.42
C GLY A 334 5.92 -5.97 -0.82
N GLY A 335 7.02 -5.40 -0.33
CA GLY A 335 7.10 -4.00 0.10
C GLY A 335 6.46 -3.72 1.47
N ARG A 336 6.15 -4.75 2.26
CA ARG A 336 5.53 -4.60 3.59
C ARG A 336 6.54 -4.78 4.73
N TRP A 337 6.07 -4.55 5.95
CA TRP A 337 6.84 -4.84 7.17
C TRP A 337 6.23 -5.98 7.96
N GLY A 338 7.08 -6.83 8.55
CA GLY A 338 6.69 -7.91 9.47
C GLY A 338 6.09 -7.32 10.74
N ALA A 339 4.76 -7.37 10.80
CA ALA A 339 3.95 -6.82 11.87
C ALA A 339 2.63 -7.59 12.04
N ASP A 340 2.64 -8.65 12.84
CA ASP A 340 1.45 -9.39 13.28
C ASP A 340 0.73 -8.64 14.43
N GLY A 341 0.49 -7.35 14.16
CA GLY A 341 -0.02 -6.31 15.06
C GLY A 341 1.10 -5.35 15.48
N TRP A 342 2.19 -5.86 16.06
CA TRP A 342 3.38 -5.08 16.38
C TRP A 342 4.54 -5.43 15.45
N LEU A 343 5.41 -4.46 15.14
CA LEU A 343 6.64 -4.69 14.37
C LEU A 343 7.56 -5.71 15.08
N VAL A 344 8.01 -6.75 14.34
CA VAL A 344 8.73 -7.90 14.95
C VAL A 344 10.11 -8.11 14.38
N SER A 345 10.18 -8.51 13.11
CA SER A 345 11.40 -8.91 12.44
C SER A 345 11.17 -8.99 10.94
N THR A 346 12.24 -9.31 10.21
CA THR A 346 12.23 -9.64 8.79
C THR A 346 11.86 -11.10 8.50
N ASP A 347 11.54 -11.91 9.51
CA ASP A 347 11.29 -13.35 9.33
C ASP A 347 10.05 -13.58 8.45
N PRO A 348 10.11 -14.39 7.38
CA PRO A 348 8.99 -14.60 6.47
C PRO A 348 7.77 -15.31 7.10
N ILE A 349 7.90 -15.86 8.31
CA ILE A 349 6.78 -16.43 9.07
C ILE A 349 6.07 -15.39 9.95
N VAL A 350 6.62 -14.18 10.10
CA VAL A 350 5.90 -13.10 10.78
C VAL A 350 4.81 -12.59 9.85
N GLY A 351 3.61 -12.39 10.40
CA GLY A 351 2.47 -11.87 9.67
C GLY A 351 2.59 -10.36 9.41
N THR A 352 1.74 -9.84 8.55
CA THR A 352 1.48 -8.41 8.40
C THR A 352 -0.02 -8.18 8.43
N GLU A 353 -0.48 -7.24 9.25
CA GLU A 353 -1.88 -6.82 9.26
C GLU A 353 -2.31 -6.25 7.89
N THR A 354 -3.44 -6.71 7.37
CA THR A 354 -4.00 -6.19 6.10
C THR A 354 -4.28 -4.69 6.17
N CYS A 355 -4.65 -4.14 7.34
CA CYS A 355 -4.78 -2.69 7.54
C CYS A 355 -3.46 -1.95 7.30
N ALA A 356 -2.33 -2.50 7.74
CA ALA A 356 -1.02 -1.90 7.51
C ALA A 356 -0.69 -1.85 6.01
N VAL A 357 -1.10 -2.86 5.22
CA VAL A 357 -0.96 -2.84 3.76
C VAL A 357 -1.95 -1.84 3.13
N GLY A 358 -3.25 -2.00 3.40
CA GLY A 358 -4.32 -1.23 2.75
C GLY A 358 -4.29 0.26 3.06
N GLN A 359 -3.80 0.66 4.23
CA GLN A 359 -3.72 2.07 4.61
C GLN A 359 -2.37 2.72 4.32
N SER A 360 -1.38 1.96 3.82
CA SER A 360 -0.10 2.53 3.35
C SER A 360 -0.27 3.43 2.13
N PHE A 361 -1.29 3.23 1.30
CA PHE A 361 -1.46 3.98 0.05
C PHE A 361 -1.69 5.48 0.29
N PHE A 362 -2.52 5.84 1.29
CA PHE A 362 -2.80 7.24 1.62
C PHE A 362 -1.54 8.07 1.99
N PRO A 363 -0.70 7.67 2.96
CA PRO A 363 0.52 8.43 3.23
C PRO A 363 1.51 8.37 2.05
N LEU A 364 1.68 7.22 1.39
CA LEU A 364 2.68 7.07 0.32
C LEU A 364 2.37 7.93 -0.92
N GLU A 365 1.12 8.01 -1.38
CA GLU A 365 0.78 8.86 -2.53
C GLU A 365 0.97 10.36 -2.23
N ASN A 366 0.77 10.77 -0.97
CA ASN A 366 0.97 12.15 -0.55
C ASN A 366 2.46 12.46 -0.36
N ILE A 367 3.24 11.53 0.21
CA ILE A 367 4.71 11.65 0.23
C ILE A 367 5.24 11.77 -1.20
N LEU A 368 4.73 10.98 -2.14
CA LEU A 368 5.10 11.04 -3.55
C LEU A 368 4.78 12.40 -4.17
N ALA A 369 3.59 12.95 -3.92
CA ALA A 369 3.22 14.28 -4.41
C ALA A 369 4.10 15.39 -3.81
N ILE A 370 4.34 15.36 -2.50
CA ILE A 370 5.09 16.38 -1.76
C ILE A 370 6.58 16.33 -2.13
N MET A 371 7.19 15.15 -2.06
CA MET A 371 8.65 15.00 -2.12
C MET A 371 9.16 14.51 -3.48
N GLY A 372 8.34 13.81 -4.25
CA GLY A 372 8.69 13.35 -5.60
C GLY A 372 9.71 12.20 -5.68
N ASN A 373 9.95 11.49 -4.57
CA ASN A 373 10.87 10.35 -4.52
C ASN A 373 10.35 9.17 -5.34
N VAL A 374 11.17 8.70 -6.30
CA VAL A 374 10.84 7.57 -7.18
C VAL A 374 10.67 6.27 -6.39
N GLU A 375 11.42 6.11 -5.30
CA GLU A 375 11.38 4.93 -4.43
C GLU A 375 10.02 4.76 -3.71
N VAL A 376 9.29 5.86 -3.52
CA VAL A 376 7.96 5.83 -2.90
C VAL A 376 6.94 5.26 -3.88
N ALA A 377 7.01 5.62 -5.16
CA ALA A 377 6.21 5.00 -6.21
C ALA A 377 6.56 3.52 -6.40
N ASP A 378 7.85 3.17 -6.29
CA ASP A 378 8.30 1.78 -6.29
C ASP A 378 7.65 0.98 -5.14
N ARG A 379 7.60 1.55 -3.92
CA ARG A 379 6.92 0.93 -2.79
C ARG A 379 5.42 0.74 -3.03
N ILE A 380 4.74 1.75 -3.58
CA ILE A 380 3.32 1.67 -3.94
C ILE A 380 3.08 0.49 -4.90
N GLU A 381 3.90 0.35 -5.94
CA GLU A 381 3.78 -0.73 -6.92
C GLU A 381 4.09 -2.11 -6.30
N GLN A 382 5.06 -2.20 -5.39
CA GLN A 382 5.31 -3.44 -4.65
C GLN A 382 4.10 -3.85 -3.80
N LEU A 383 3.45 -2.91 -3.10
CA LEU A 383 2.30 -3.20 -2.26
C LEU A 383 1.08 -3.61 -3.09
N ILE A 384 0.73 -2.84 -4.13
CA ILE A 384 -0.51 -3.04 -4.90
C ILE A 384 -0.48 -4.30 -5.77
N PHE A 385 0.70 -4.71 -6.25
CA PHE A 385 0.82 -5.90 -7.12
C PHE A 385 1.25 -7.17 -6.38
N ASN A 386 1.57 -7.07 -5.08
CA ASN A 386 1.99 -8.21 -4.26
C ASN A 386 1.18 -8.30 -2.96
N ALA A 387 1.54 -7.52 -1.96
CA ALA A 387 1.02 -7.68 -0.60
C ALA A 387 -0.50 -7.53 -0.52
N PHE A 388 -1.08 -6.56 -1.24
CA PHE A 388 -2.50 -6.29 -1.22
C PHE A 388 -3.35 -7.41 -1.87
N PRO A 389 -3.12 -7.82 -3.13
CA PRO A 389 -3.84 -8.94 -3.71
C PRO A 389 -3.56 -10.23 -2.95
N GLY A 390 -2.35 -10.41 -2.41
CA GLY A 390 -2.03 -11.55 -1.54
C GLY A 390 -2.85 -11.61 -0.24
N ALA A 391 -3.36 -10.47 0.25
CA ALA A 391 -4.20 -10.40 1.44
C ALA A 391 -5.67 -10.73 1.19
N CYS A 392 -6.10 -10.73 -0.07
CA CYS A 392 -7.47 -11.03 -0.48
C CYS A 392 -7.54 -12.32 -1.29
N THR A 393 -8.72 -12.91 -1.38
CA THR A 393 -9.11 -13.83 -2.45
C THR A 393 -9.23 -13.04 -3.75
N ALA A 394 -9.07 -13.70 -4.90
CA ALA A 394 -9.05 -13.00 -6.18
C ALA A 394 -10.34 -12.26 -6.52
N ASP A 395 -11.48 -12.73 -6.02
CA ASP A 395 -12.78 -12.06 -6.16
C ASP A 395 -13.04 -10.97 -5.09
N MET A 396 -12.08 -10.79 -4.17
CA MET A 396 -12.11 -9.86 -3.03
C MET A 396 -13.25 -10.10 -2.02
N TRP A 397 -13.93 -11.24 -2.04
CA TRP A 397 -15.01 -11.56 -1.08
C TRP A 397 -14.51 -12.06 0.27
N ALA A 398 -13.26 -12.50 0.34
CA ALA A 398 -12.60 -12.91 1.57
C ALA A 398 -11.18 -12.35 1.64
N ARG A 399 -10.70 -12.09 2.85
CA ARG A 399 -9.37 -11.53 3.13
C ARG A 399 -8.84 -12.02 4.46
N GLN A 400 -7.52 -12.02 4.64
CA GLN A 400 -6.87 -12.35 5.90
C GLN A 400 -6.77 -11.12 6.81
N PHE A 401 -6.60 -11.36 8.12
CA PHE A 401 -6.13 -10.33 9.03
C PHE A 401 -4.60 -10.25 8.98
N TYR A 402 -3.91 -11.38 9.15
CA TYR A 402 -2.45 -11.50 9.02
C TYR A 402 -2.05 -12.34 7.81
N THR A 403 -1.22 -11.76 6.94
CA THR A 403 -0.60 -12.45 5.79
C THR A 403 0.87 -12.72 6.06
N GLN A 404 1.38 -13.92 5.75
CA GLN A 404 2.82 -14.24 5.86
C GLN A 404 3.49 -14.33 4.47
N SER A 405 4.81 -14.13 4.42
CA SER A 405 5.61 -14.29 3.19
C SER A 405 5.79 -15.77 2.84
N ASN A 406 6.02 -16.60 3.86
CA ASN A 406 6.01 -18.05 3.77
C ASN A 406 4.78 -18.58 4.55
N GLN A 407 3.69 -18.82 3.82
CA GLN A 407 2.39 -19.28 4.33
C GLN A 407 2.04 -20.61 3.65
N VAL A 408 2.21 -21.73 4.36
CA VAL A 408 2.03 -23.08 3.80
C VAL A 408 0.71 -23.73 4.20
N LEU A 409 -0.02 -23.12 5.13
CA LEU A 409 -1.33 -23.55 5.60
C LEU A 409 -2.14 -22.32 6.02
N VAL A 410 -3.39 -22.26 5.59
CA VAL A 410 -4.35 -21.24 6.01
C VAL A 410 -5.42 -21.87 6.89
N SER A 411 -5.39 -21.64 8.19
CA SER A 411 -6.28 -22.35 9.12
C SER A 411 -6.56 -21.58 10.39
N VAL A 412 -7.54 -22.05 11.16
CA VAL A 412 -7.83 -21.61 12.55
C VAL A 412 -6.89 -22.23 13.59
N ALA A 413 -5.72 -22.73 13.18
CA ALA A 413 -4.80 -23.38 14.10
C ALA A 413 -3.93 -22.35 14.83
N LYS A 414 -3.58 -22.68 16.07
CA LYS A 414 -2.80 -21.81 16.94
C LYS A 414 -1.46 -21.40 16.32
N ARG A 415 -1.18 -20.10 16.36
CA ARG A 415 0.07 -19.49 15.90
C ARG A 415 0.61 -18.52 16.96
N PRO A 416 1.94 -18.31 17.01
CA PRO A 416 2.57 -17.45 18.00
C PRO A 416 2.49 -15.96 17.60
N TRP A 417 1.28 -15.44 17.41
CA TRP A 417 1.09 -14.01 17.12
C TRP A 417 1.51 -13.14 18.30
N ASN A 418 2.19 -12.02 18.04
CA ASN A 418 2.68 -11.13 19.10
C ASN A 418 1.64 -10.11 19.62
N SER A 419 0.54 -9.95 18.91
CA SER A 419 -0.56 -9.06 19.25
C SER A 419 -1.81 -9.90 19.55
N PRO A 420 -2.68 -9.44 20.46
CA PRO A 420 -3.96 -10.07 20.72
C PRO A 420 -4.74 -10.25 19.41
N GLY A 421 -4.97 -11.50 19.05
CA GLY A 421 -5.75 -11.94 17.90
C GLY A 421 -6.24 -13.36 18.12
N THR A 422 -7.30 -13.75 17.42
CA THR A 422 -7.73 -15.16 17.37
C THR A 422 -6.86 -15.94 16.41
N ASP A 423 -6.86 -17.26 16.56
CA ASP A 423 -6.34 -18.17 15.54
C ASP A 423 -7.05 -18.02 14.18
N ALA A 424 -8.23 -17.37 14.16
CA ALA A 424 -8.92 -16.96 12.94
C ALA A 424 -8.17 -15.88 12.13
N ALA A 425 -7.19 -15.17 12.69
CA ALA A 425 -6.48 -14.09 11.98
C ALA A 425 -5.81 -14.54 10.66
N ASN A 426 -5.55 -15.84 10.52
CA ASN A 426 -4.93 -16.41 9.33
C ASN A 426 -5.91 -16.93 8.27
N ILE A 427 -7.22 -17.06 8.53
CA ILE A 427 -8.14 -17.53 7.47
C ILE A 427 -8.44 -16.42 6.47
N TYR A 428 -8.77 -16.78 5.22
CA TYR A 428 -9.45 -15.85 4.33
C TYR A 428 -10.93 -15.88 4.68
N GLY A 429 -11.47 -14.77 5.18
CA GLY A 429 -12.88 -14.70 5.56
C GLY A 429 -13.50 -13.33 5.34
N PHE A 430 -14.80 -13.23 5.63
CA PHE A 430 -15.54 -11.96 5.54
C PHE A 430 -15.27 -11.02 6.71
N LYS A 431 -14.78 -11.49 7.86
CA LYS A 431 -14.38 -10.66 9.01
C LYS A 431 -13.46 -11.45 9.97
N PRO A 432 -12.33 -12.03 9.53
CA PRO A 432 -11.54 -12.88 10.39
C PRO A 432 -10.90 -12.06 11.50
N CYS A 433 -11.03 -12.54 12.74
CA CYS A 433 -10.49 -11.92 13.95
C CYS A 433 -11.06 -10.54 14.31
N TYR A 434 -10.90 -9.54 13.44
CA TYR A 434 -11.27 -8.15 13.73
C TYR A 434 -11.73 -7.44 12.44
N PRO A 435 -12.72 -6.53 12.50
CA PRO A 435 -13.29 -5.86 11.32
C PRO A 435 -12.41 -4.86 10.59
N GLY A 436 -11.27 -4.44 11.14
CA GLY A 436 -10.39 -3.42 10.53
C GLY A 436 -10.13 -3.65 9.03
N PRO A 437 -9.65 -4.83 8.61
CA PRO A 437 -9.44 -5.12 7.20
C PRO A 437 -10.70 -5.05 6.34
N LEU A 438 -11.90 -5.25 6.90
CA LEU A 438 -13.14 -5.04 6.14
C LEU A 438 -13.25 -3.60 5.67
N ALA A 439 -12.97 -2.66 6.57
CA ALA A 439 -13.14 -1.24 6.29
C ALA A 439 -12.02 -0.68 5.40
N ASP A 440 -10.83 -1.30 5.39
CA ASP A 440 -9.62 -0.74 4.76
C ASP A 440 -9.38 -1.22 3.32
N VAL A 441 -9.94 -2.35 2.90
CA VAL A 441 -9.67 -2.94 1.57
C VAL A 441 -10.29 -2.19 0.40
N HIS A 442 -11.08 -1.14 0.65
CA HIS A 442 -11.83 -0.44 -0.39
C HIS A 442 -11.03 0.66 -1.11
N ALA A 443 -10.04 1.27 -0.44
CA ALA A 443 -9.28 2.40 -0.98
C ALA A 443 -8.06 2.07 -1.88
N PRO A 444 -7.34 0.94 -1.72
CA PRO A 444 -6.06 0.72 -2.40
C PRO A 444 -6.06 0.85 -3.94
N TRP A 445 -6.91 0.11 -4.65
CA TRP A 445 -6.98 0.17 -6.12
C TRP A 445 -7.37 1.56 -6.66
N PRO A 446 -8.44 2.22 -6.16
CA PRO A 446 -8.79 3.54 -6.69
C PRO A 446 -7.77 4.62 -6.29
N ARG A 447 -7.11 4.53 -5.13
CA ARG A 447 -5.98 5.40 -4.78
C ARG A 447 -4.79 5.21 -5.72
N TYR A 448 -4.45 3.96 -6.04
CA TYR A 448 -3.43 3.66 -7.05
C TYR A 448 -3.76 4.33 -8.38
N VAL A 449 -5.00 4.16 -8.88
CA VAL A 449 -5.43 4.76 -10.14
C VAL A 449 -5.34 6.28 -10.12
N ALA A 450 -5.88 6.93 -9.09
CA ALA A 450 -5.89 8.38 -8.95
C ALA A 450 -4.48 9.00 -8.89
N SER A 451 -3.48 8.25 -8.43
CA SER A 451 -2.10 8.72 -8.28
C SER A 451 -1.16 8.32 -9.43
N MET A 452 -1.61 7.57 -10.44
CA MET A 452 -0.76 7.17 -11.58
C MET A 452 -0.24 8.35 -12.40
N CYS A 453 -0.97 9.47 -12.44
CA CYS A 453 -0.56 10.69 -13.12
C CYS A 453 -0.82 11.93 -12.25
N MET A 454 0.15 12.85 -12.21
CA MET A 454 0.05 14.10 -11.48
C MET A 454 0.44 15.29 -12.37
N ALA A 455 -0.05 16.47 -12.06
CA ALA A 455 0.38 17.71 -12.70
C ALA A 455 1.75 18.16 -12.19
N THR A 456 2.53 18.76 -13.08
CA THR A 456 3.85 19.31 -12.75
C THR A 456 3.81 20.83 -12.69
N ALA A 457 4.71 21.42 -11.92
CA ALA A 457 4.80 22.89 -11.81
C ALA A 457 5.12 23.58 -13.16
N ASP A 458 5.74 22.90 -14.12
CA ASP A 458 6.01 23.41 -15.47
C ASP A 458 4.84 23.21 -16.46
N SER A 459 3.59 23.19 -15.94
CA SER A 459 2.35 23.04 -16.72
C SER A 459 2.29 21.78 -17.58
N GLY A 460 2.95 20.71 -17.13
CA GLY A 460 2.97 19.40 -17.76
C GLY A 460 2.33 18.33 -16.90
N LEU A 461 2.63 17.07 -17.24
CA LEU A 461 2.13 15.88 -16.55
C LEU A 461 3.28 14.93 -16.22
N ALA A 462 3.16 14.21 -15.11
CA ALA A 462 4.11 13.21 -14.66
C ALA A 462 3.42 11.86 -14.47
N ALA A 463 3.83 10.87 -15.26
CA ALA A 463 3.47 9.47 -15.08
C ALA A 463 4.28 8.87 -13.91
N MET A 464 3.60 8.72 -12.78
CA MET A 464 4.16 8.26 -11.50
C MET A 464 4.10 6.76 -11.31
N SER A 465 3.12 6.10 -11.91
CA SER A 465 2.93 4.65 -11.83
C SER A 465 2.23 4.18 -13.10
N TYR A 466 2.31 2.88 -13.38
CA TYR A 466 1.92 2.36 -14.69
C TYR A 466 0.81 1.31 -14.61
N GLY A 467 -0.19 1.48 -15.47
CA GLY A 467 -1.28 0.54 -15.69
C GLY A 467 -2.10 0.99 -16.90
N PRO A 468 -2.93 0.12 -17.48
CA PRO A 468 -3.80 0.51 -18.58
C PRO A 468 -4.79 1.59 -18.11
N CYS A 469 -4.74 2.79 -18.68
CA CYS A 469 -5.56 3.91 -18.24
C CYS A 469 -5.78 4.98 -19.33
N ARG A 470 -6.71 5.89 -19.07
CA ARG A 470 -6.94 7.13 -19.83
C ARG A 470 -6.79 8.31 -18.90
N ILE A 471 -6.10 9.36 -19.35
CA ILE A 471 -5.82 10.55 -18.54
C ILE A 471 -6.37 11.76 -19.29
N ASN A 472 -7.35 12.45 -18.71
CA ASN A 472 -7.88 13.71 -19.23
C ASN A 472 -7.36 14.86 -18.39
N ALA A 473 -6.62 15.79 -18.98
CA ALA A 473 -5.97 16.87 -18.24
C ALA A 473 -5.78 18.14 -19.08
N LYS A 474 -5.51 19.25 -18.40
CA LYS A 474 -5.10 20.52 -19.00
C LYS A 474 -3.59 20.70 -18.92
N VAL A 475 -2.96 21.11 -20.01
CA VAL A 475 -1.51 21.29 -20.11
C VAL A 475 -1.15 22.61 -20.79
N GLY A 476 0.11 23.05 -20.64
CA GLY A 476 0.60 24.31 -21.18
C GLY A 476 -0.32 25.46 -20.76
N ASN A 477 -0.79 26.24 -21.73
CA ASN A 477 -1.66 27.40 -21.51
C ASN A 477 -3.15 27.05 -21.37
N GLY A 478 -3.49 25.89 -20.79
CA GLY A 478 -4.87 25.46 -20.52
C GLY A 478 -5.51 24.58 -21.60
N VAL A 479 -4.70 24.02 -22.50
CA VAL A 479 -5.16 23.12 -23.56
C VAL A 479 -5.57 21.78 -22.96
N SER A 480 -6.77 21.31 -23.30
CA SER A 480 -7.25 19.99 -22.86
C SER A 480 -6.71 18.90 -23.78
N ILE A 481 -6.20 17.82 -23.19
CA ILE A 481 -5.65 16.65 -23.89
C ILE A 481 -6.18 15.35 -23.26
N GLU A 482 -6.10 14.26 -24.02
CA GLU A 482 -6.23 12.90 -23.50
C GLU A 482 -4.91 12.15 -23.72
N LEU A 483 -4.42 11.44 -22.71
CA LEU A 483 -3.40 10.42 -22.86
C LEU A 483 -4.05 9.03 -22.77
N ILE A 484 -3.77 8.16 -23.72
CA ILE A 484 -4.17 6.75 -23.67
C ILE A 484 -2.94 5.91 -23.36
N VAL A 485 -2.97 5.23 -22.22
CA VAL A 485 -1.89 4.34 -21.76
C VAL A 485 -2.30 2.90 -21.99
N GLU A 486 -1.63 2.23 -22.93
CA GLU A 486 -1.84 0.83 -23.29
C GLU A 486 -0.68 -0.01 -22.77
N THR A 487 -0.98 -0.95 -21.87
CA THR A 487 0.02 -1.82 -21.27
C THR A 487 -0.62 -3.00 -20.53
N ASP A 488 0.12 -4.11 -20.46
CA ASP A 488 -0.16 -5.22 -19.56
C ASP A 488 0.67 -5.12 -18.25
N TYR A 489 1.33 -3.98 -17.99
CA TYR A 489 2.01 -3.70 -16.71
C TYR A 489 1.06 -4.01 -15.53
N PRO A 490 1.53 -4.72 -14.48
CA PRO A 490 2.91 -5.09 -14.18
C PRO A 490 3.40 -6.39 -14.82
N PHE A 491 2.59 -7.09 -15.63
CA PHE A 491 2.94 -8.36 -16.28
C PHE A 491 3.68 -8.18 -17.61
N SER A 492 3.94 -6.93 -17.98
CA SER A 492 4.75 -6.50 -19.11
C SER A 492 5.69 -5.38 -18.67
N ASP A 493 6.85 -5.27 -19.32
CA ASP A 493 7.81 -4.19 -19.12
C ASP A 493 7.68 -3.08 -20.18
N ARG A 494 6.58 -3.10 -20.95
CA ARG A 494 6.30 -2.14 -22.03
C ARG A 494 5.08 -1.31 -21.73
N VAL A 495 5.22 0.01 -21.89
CA VAL A 495 4.11 0.97 -21.76
C VAL A 495 4.07 1.82 -23.00
N ARG A 496 2.92 1.89 -23.65
CA ARG A 496 2.67 2.78 -24.79
C ARG A 496 1.73 3.89 -24.36
N VAL A 497 2.15 5.14 -24.58
CA VAL A 497 1.37 6.34 -24.25
C VAL A 497 1.11 7.11 -25.53
N ALA A 498 -0.15 7.16 -25.96
CA ALA A 498 -0.59 7.96 -27.10
C ALA A 498 -1.14 9.31 -26.64
N VAL A 499 -0.76 10.39 -27.32
CA VAL A 499 -1.23 11.74 -27.07
C VAL A 499 -2.36 12.08 -28.03
N HIS A 500 -3.50 12.48 -27.48
CA HIS A 500 -4.65 12.99 -28.21
C HIS A 500 -4.88 14.46 -27.86
N CYS A 501 -4.84 15.31 -28.88
CA CYS A 501 -5.07 16.75 -28.75
C CYS A 501 -5.75 17.29 -30.01
N ASN A 502 -6.52 18.36 -29.88
CA ASN A 502 -7.22 18.96 -31.04
C ASN A 502 -6.27 19.83 -31.89
N GLU A 503 -5.24 20.39 -31.28
CA GLU A 503 -4.22 21.22 -31.90
C GLU A 503 -2.83 20.90 -31.33
N PRO A 504 -1.74 21.17 -32.07
CA PRO A 504 -0.39 21.00 -31.55
C PRO A 504 -0.17 21.83 -30.28
N VAL A 505 0.41 21.23 -29.25
CA VAL A 505 0.62 21.89 -27.95
C VAL A 505 1.99 21.56 -27.38
N ASN A 506 2.71 22.58 -26.91
CA ASN A 506 4.01 22.43 -26.25
C ASN A 506 3.82 22.26 -24.74
N PHE A 507 4.28 21.14 -24.19
CA PHE A 507 4.31 20.88 -22.75
C PHE A 507 5.24 19.70 -22.41
N PRO A 508 5.72 19.59 -21.16
CA PRO A 508 6.54 18.46 -20.76
C PRO A 508 5.72 17.26 -20.28
N LEU A 509 6.12 16.07 -20.73
CA LEU A 509 5.73 14.79 -20.15
C LEU A 509 6.90 14.22 -19.34
N HIS A 510 6.68 13.95 -18.06
CA HIS A 510 7.65 13.33 -17.17
C HIS A 510 7.30 11.85 -16.97
N PHE A 511 8.28 10.97 -17.10
CA PHE A 511 8.09 9.53 -16.93
C PHE A 511 9.01 9.01 -15.83
N ARG A 512 8.43 8.36 -14.82
CA ARG A 512 9.21 7.68 -13.79
C ARG A 512 9.96 6.50 -14.39
N ILE A 513 11.26 6.40 -14.16
CA ILE A 513 12.04 5.21 -14.51
C ILE A 513 12.23 4.40 -13.22
N PRO A 514 11.54 3.24 -13.07
CA PRO A 514 11.61 2.45 -11.84
C PRO A 514 13.04 2.07 -11.46
N THR A 515 13.35 1.98 -10.17
CA THR A 515 14.72 1.65 -9.71
C THR A 515 15.17 0.25 -10.13
N TRP A 516 14.22 -0.66 -10.39
CA TRP A 516 14.47 -2.02 -10.89
C TRP A 516 14.54 -2.12 -12.43
N SER A 517 14.49 -1.01 -13.15
CA SER A 517 14.78 -1.00 -14.59
C SER A 517 16.25 -1.37 -14.81
N SER A 518 16.56 -2.19 -15.83
CA SER A 518 17.96 -2.56 -16.09
C SER A 518 18.65 -1.64 -17.08
N GLN A 519 17.96 -1.32 -18.19
CA GLN A 519 18.41 -0.42 -19.25
C GLN A 519 17.19 0.14 -19.98
N ALA A 520 16.47 1.07 -19.35
CA ALA A 520 15.23 1.59 -19.93
C ALA A 520 15.50 2.26 -21.30
N GLU A 521 14.61 2.04 -22.26
CA GLU A 521 14.61 2.67 -23.57
C GLU A 521 13.28 3.40 -23.77
N VAL A 522 13.36 4.68 -24.11
CA VAL A 522 12.17 5.52 -24.36
C VAL A 522 12.19 6.01 -25.80
N PHE A 523 11.22 5.54 -26.58
CA PHE A 523 11.01 5.90 -27.97
C PHE A 523 9.95 6.98 -28.05
N VAL A 524 10.20 8.02 -28.84
CA VAL A 524 9.28 9.16 -29.01
C VAL A 524 9.09 9.41 -30.50
N SER A 525 7.84 9.60 -30.95
CA SER A 525 7.51 9.90 -32.35
C SER A 525 8.45 10.95 -32.97
N GLY A 526 8.95 10.65 -34.18
CA GLY A 526 9.85 11.55 -34.92
C GLY A 526 11.30 11.57 -34.44
N LYS A 527 11.69 10.74 -33.47
CA LYS A 527 13.09 10.57 -33.05
C LYS A 527 13.59 9.16 -33.39
N ALA A 528 14.69 9.07 -34.16
CA ALA A 528 15.25 7.80 -34.61
C ALA A 528 15.95 7.00 -33.50
N THR A 529 16.56 7.68 -32.51
CA THR A 529 17.31 7.04 -31.43
C THR A 529 16.52 7.11 -30.12
N PRO A 530 16.33 5.98 -29.40
CA PRO A 530 15.69 5.98 -28.09
C PRO A 530 16.54 6.73 -27.07
N TRP A 531 15.87 7.29 -26.07
CA TRP A 531 16.51 7.83 -24.88
C TRP A 531 16.81 6.67 -23.94
N ARG A 532 17.93 6.74 -23.21
CA ARG A 532 18.34 5.73 -22.24
C ARG A 532 18.52 6.37 -20.86
N PRO A 533 17.42 6.74 -20.17
CA PRO A 533 17.50 7.36 -18.86
C PRO A 533 18.03 6.38 -17.80
N GLU A 534 18.63 6.92 -16.75
CA GLU A 534 19.08 6.13 -15.61
C GLU A 534 17.89 5.64 -14.77
N SER A 535 18.01 4.43 -14.21
CA SER A 535 17.01 3.88 -13.28
C SER A 535 16.92 4.72 -12.01
N GLY A 536 15.72 4.87 -11.45
CA GLY A 536 15.49 5.69 -10.26
C GLY A 536 15.38 7.19 -10.55
N THR A 537 15.18 7.59 -11.80
CA THR A 537 15.07 9.00 -12.21
C THR A 537 13.69 9.32 -12.80
N MET A 538 13.42 10.61 -13.00
CA MET A 538 12.27 11.10 -13.77
C MET A 538 12.75 11.62 -15.12
N LEU A 539 12.37 10.97 -16.21
CA LEU A 539 12.69 11.41 -17.56
C LEU A 539 11.72 12.51 -17.99
N LYS A 540 12.22 13.73 -18.23
CA LYS A 540 11.45 14.83 -18.82
C LYS A 540 11.56 14.84 -20.34
N VAL A 541 10.44 14.71 -21.04
CA VAL A 541 10.30 14.87 -22.49
C VAL A 541 9.49 16.13 -22.77
N GLU A 542 10.16 17.20 -23.18
CA GLU A 542 9.53 18.49 -23.51
C GLU A 542 9.61 18.75 -25.02
N ARG A 543 8.45 18.96 -25.64
CA ARG A 543 8.31 19.23 -27.07
C ARG A 543 6.89 19.70 -27.40
N GLU A 544 6.71 20.13 -28.64
CA GLU A 544 5.39 20.21 -29.27
C GLU A 544 4.88 18.78 -29.57
N TRP A 545 3.70 18.48 -29.04
CA TRP A 545 2.97 17.24 -29.24
C TRP A 545 1.85 17.45 -30.26
N LYS A 546 1.69 16.48 -31.16
CA LYS A 546 0.62 16.43 -32.16
C LYS A 546 -0.30 15.24 -31.89
N ASN A 547 -1.54 15.34 -32.37
CA ASN A 547 -2.50 14.24 -32.25
C ASN A 547 -1.93 12.95 -32.85
N GLY A 548 -1.95 11.87 -32.08
CA GLY A 548 -1.41 10.58 -32.47
C GLY A 548 0.10 10.41 -32.25
N ASP A 549 0.80 11.39 -31.67
CA ASP A 549 2.16 11.18 -31.18
C ASP A 549 2.18 10.11 -30.09
N VAL A 550 3.26 9.33 -30.06
CA VAL A 550 3.41 8.17 -29.17
C VAL A 550 4.74 8.23 -28.44
N VAL A 551 4.69 7.93 -27.15
CA VAL A 551 5.85 7.55 -26.35
C VAL A 551 5.74 6.06 -26.03
N THR A 552 6.81 5.30 -26.28
CA THR A 552 6.89 3.90 -25.87
C THR A 552 8.04 3.74 -24.90
N LEU A 553 7.74 3.27 -23.69
CA LEU A 553 8.72 2.94 -22.65
C LEU A 553 8.93 1.44 -22.64
N HIS A 554 10.19 1.01 -22.77
CA HIS A 554 10.61 -0.36 -22.50
C HIS A 554 11.56 -0.33 -21.31
N PHE A 555 11.12 -0.84 -20.16
CA PHE A 555 11.96 -0.82 -18.95
C PHE A 555 13.07 -1.88 -18.96
N ASN A 556 12.94 -2.88 -19.84
CA ASN A 556 13.88 -3.99 -20.00
C ASN A 556 14.14 -4.68 -18.66
N PHE A 557 13.08 -5.19 -18.05
CA PHE A 557 13.18 -5.86 -16.74
C PHE A 557 13.99 -7.16 -16.84
N LYS A 558 14.77 -7.43 -15.79
CA LYS A 558 15.50 -8.70 -15.62
C LYS A 558 15.04 -9.36 -14.33
N VAL A 559 15.11 -10.69 -14.30
CA VAL A 559 14.94 -11.43 -13.04
C VAL A 559 16.05 -11.01 -12.08
N ARG A 560 15.64 -10.61 -10.89
CA ARG A 560 16.51 -10.10 -9.83
C ARG A 560 16.29 -10.95 -8.57
N THR A 561 17.35 -11.09 -7.79
CA THR A 561 17.30 -11.81 -6.51
C THR A 561 17.62 -10.87 -5.36
N GLU A 562 16.99 -11.10 -4.21
CA GLU A 562 17.30 -10.39 -2.97
C GLU A 562 17.72 -11.39 -1.90
N THR A 563 18.81 -11.09 -1.20
CA THR A 563 19.23 -11.88 -0.05
C THR A 563 18.36 -11.53 1.16
N ARG A 564 17.81 -12.54 1.80
CA ARG A 564 16.92 -12.43 2.95
C ARG A 564 17.50 -13.16 4.17
N GLN A 565 16.73 -13.20 5.27
CA GLN A 565 17.17 -13.82 6.52
C GLN A 565 17.64 -15.27 6.29
N ASN A 566 18.61 -15.73 7.09
CA ASN A 566 19.23 -17.06 6.93
C ASN A 566 19.85 -17.30 5.54
N ASN A 567 20.28 -16.20 4.90
CA ASN A 567 20.77 -16.20 3.53
C ASN A 567 19.74 -16.81 2.55
N ALA A 568 18.44 -16.71 2.83
CA ALA A 568 17.40 -17.08 1.88
C ALA A 568 17.44 -16.15 0.65
N VAL A 569 16.71 -16.53 -0.39
CA VAL A 569 16.59 -15.76 -1.63
C VAL A 569 15.12 -15.48 -1.94
N ALA A 570 14.81 -14.22 -2.26
CA ALA A 570 13.56 -13.84 -2.91
C ALA A 570 13.83 -13.55 -4.39
N VAL A 571 12.87 -13.88 -5.26
CA VAL A 571 12.96 -13.68 -6.71
C VAL A 571 11.93 -12.63 -7.14
N ALA A 572 12.33 -11.70 -8.00
CA ALA A 572 11.45 -10.67 -8.53
C ALA A 572 11.71 -10.37 -10.01
N TRP A 573 10.72 -9.79 -10.67
CA TRP A 573 10.81 -9.22 -12.02
C TRP A 573 9.93 -7.97 -12.09
N GLY A 574 10.54 -6.81 -12.39
CA GLY A 574 9.86 -5.53 -12.24
C GLY A 574 9.37 -5.31 -10.79
N PRO A 575 8.12 -4.85 -10.58
CA PRO A 575 7.52 -4.72 -9.26
C PRO A 575 7.02 -6.06 -8.67
N LEU A 576 7.00 -7.14 -9.45
CA LEU A 576 6.43 -8.43 -9.03
C LEU A 576 7.48 -9.27 -8.28
N TYR A 577 7.14 -9.68 -7.06
CA TYR A 577 7.79 -10.78 -6.38
C TYR A 577 7.18 -12.10 -6.81
N PHE A 578 7.99 -13.16 -6.86
CA PHE A 578 7.57 -14.49 -7.27
C PHE A 578 7.61 -15.46 -6.09
N VAL A 579 6.60 -16.31 -6.02
CA VAL A 579 6.42 -17.33 -4.98
C VAL A 579 6.25 -18.69 -5.60
N LEU A 580 6.52 -19.75 -4.84
CA LEU A 580 6.29 -21.11 -5.31
C LEU A 580 4.82 -21.30 -5.65
N ARG A 581 4.56 -21.90 -6.82
CA ARG A 581 3.21 -22.34 -7.19
C ARG A 581 2.80 -23.53 -6.33
N ILE A 582 2.09 -23.25 -5.24
CA ILE A 582 1.42 -24.26 -4.44
C ILE A 582 0.00 -24.40 -4.98
N ARG A 583 -0.41 -25.64 -5.29
CA ARG A 583 -1.81 -25.95 -5.61
C ARG A 583 -2.61 -25.98 -4.32
N GLU A 584 -3.77 -25.36 -4.35
CA GLU A 584 -4.52 -24.99 -3.17
C GLU A 584 -5.82 -25.81 -3.08
N ALA A 585 -6.01 -26.50 -1.97
CA ALA A 585 -7.27 -27.15 -1.64
C ALA A 585 -8.07 -26.23 -0.72
N PHE A 586 -9.11 -25.61 -1.27
CA PHE A 586 -10.03 -24.75 -0.52
C PHE A 586 -11.13 -25.57 0.15
N GLU A 587 -11.30 -25.38 1.46
CA GLU A 587 -12.36 -25.96 2.26
C GLU A 587 -13.18 -24.83 2.91
N LYS A 588 -14.50 -24.85 2.73
CA LYS A 588 -15.40 -23.93 3.42
C LYS A 588 -15.48 -24.35 4.89
N ILE A 589 -15.23 -23.43 5.80
CA ILE A 589 -15.40 -23.66 7.23
C ILE A 589 -16.60 -22.88 7.77
N PRO A 590 -17.23 -23.33 8.87
CA PRO A 590 -18.29 -22.58 9.52
C PRO A 590 -17.79 -21.18 9.91
N ALA A 591 -18.65 -20.18 9.72
CA ALA A 591 -18.37 -18.83 10.17
C ALA A 591 -18.01 -18.84 11.66
N LEU A 592 -16.85 -18.28 11.99
CA LEU A 592 -16.37 -18.31 13.36
C LEU A 592 -17.11 -17.26 14.21
N PRO A 593 -17.29 -17.50 15.52
CA PRO A 593 -17.72 -16.45 16.44
C PRO A 593 -16.64 -15.37 16.52
N VAL A 594 -16.84 -14.24 15.85
CA VAL A 594 -15.88 -13.13 15.87
C VAL A 594 -16.35 -12.11 16.92
N TYR A 595 -15.51 -11.89 17.92
CA TYR A 595 -15.57 -10.89 19.00
C TYR A 595 -16.65 -9.78 18.88
N ARG A 596 -17.80 -9.97 19.54
CA ARG A 596 -18.35 -9.11 20.62
C ARG A 596 -19.47 -9.86 21.38
N THR A 597 -19.70 -9.34 22.58
CA THR A 597 -20.55 -9.71 23.72
C THR A 597 -21.96 -10.24 23.38
N ASP A 598 -22.34 -11.31 24.07
CA ASP A 598 -23.71 -11.73 24.44
C ASP A 598 -24.62 -12.38 23.39
N GLN A 599 -24.26 -12.40 22.11
CA GLN A 599 -25.05 -13.07 21.08
C GLN A 599 -24.14 -13.95 20.20
N PRO A 600 -24.48 -15.22 19.94
CA PRO A 600 -23.83 -15.97 18.87
C PRO A 600 -24.04 -15.20 17.56
N PRO A 601 -23.08 -15.20 16.61
CA PRO A 601 -23.32 -14.56 15.33
C PRO A 601 -24.57 -15.19 14.72
N ALA A 602 -25.53 -14.36 14.32
CA ALA A 602 -26.28 -14.70 13.11
C ALA A 602 -25.21 -15.03 12.05
N SER A 603 -25.35 -16.16 11.37
CA SER A 603 -24.48 -16.64 10.29
C SER A 603 -23.78 -15.53 9.50
N ALA A 604 -22.55 -15.79 9.00
CA ALA A 604 -21.92 -14.91 8.01
C ALA A 604 -22.96 -14.50 6.95
N PRO A 605 -22.93 -13.24 6.46
CA PRO A 605 -23.92 -12.75 5.51
C PRO A 605 -24.08 -13.75 4.35
N PRO A 606 -25.30 -13.95 3.82
CA PRO A 606 -25.52 -14.94 2.77
C PRO A 606 -24.52 -14.84 1.61
N GLY A 607 -23.79 -15.93 1.36
CA GLY A 607 -22.76 -15.99 0.31
C GLY A 607 -21.35 -15.58 0.73
N CYS A 608 -21.13 -15.08 1.94
CA CYS A 608 -19.80 -14.91 2.52
C CYS A 608 -19.26 -16.25 3.03
N VAL A 609 -17.99 -16.54 2.73
CA VAL A 609 -17.35 -17.81 3.08
C VAL A 609 -16.02 -17.57 3.77
N ASP A 610 -15.80 -18.31 4.86
CA ASP A 610 -14.50 -18.45 5.49
C ASP A 610 -13.79 -19.70 4.94
N TRP A 611 -12.51 -19.55 4.58
CA TRP A 611 -11.74 -20.57 3.89
C TRP A 611 -10.58 -21.10 4.73
N HIS A 612 -10.52 -22.43 4.86
CA HIS A 612 -9.29 -23.17 5.14
C HIS A 612 -8.64 -23.52 3.79
N ILE A 613 -7.32 -23.34 3.69
CA ILE A 613 -6.56 -23.67 2.47
C ILE A 613 -5.36 -24.53 2.84
N ALA A 614 -5.29 -25.74 2.26
CA ALA A 614 -4.22 -26.70 2.47
C ALA A 614 -3.39 -26.92 1.18
N PRO A 615 -2.09 -27.24 1.29
CA PRO A 615 -1.24 -27.48 0.13
C PRO A 615 -1.54 -28.86 -0.46
N VAL A 616 -1.68 -28.93 -1.79
CA VAL A 616 -1.91 -30.19 -2.53
C VAL A 616 -0.59 -30.84 -2.98
N ASN A 617 0.46 -30.05 -3.16
CA ASN A 617 1.80 -30.51 -3.53
C ASN A 617 2.84 -30.05 -2.51
N ASP A 618 4.04 -30.65 -2.61
CA ASP A 618 5.19 -30.24 -1.82
C ASP A 618 5.48 -28.75 -2.00
N TRP A 619 5.93 -28.12 -0.92
CA TRP A 619 6.27 -26.69 -0.88
C TRP A 619 7.70 -26.42 -0.40
N ASN A 620 8.34 -27.42 0.20
CA ASN A 620 9.63 -27.34 0.87
C ASN A 620 10.80 -27.49 -0.11
N TYR A 621 10.88 -26.59 -1.08
CA TYR A 621 11.94 -26.55 -2.09
C TYR A 621 13.00 -25.49 -1.78
N ALA A 622 14.26 -25.83 -2.07
CA ALA A 622 15.36 -24.88 -2.18
C ALA A 622 15.70 -24.63 -3.66
N LEU A 623 15.94 -23.37 -4.04
CA LEU A 623 16.28 -23.01 -5.41
C LEU A 623 17.75 -23.35 -5.73
N SER A 624 17.97 -24.03 -6.86
CA SER A 624 19.29 -24.18 -7.47
C SER A 624 19.57 -22.91 -8.30
N ILE A 625 20.16 -21.89 -7.69
CA ILE A 625 20.24 -20.54 -8.28
C ILE A 625 21.61 -19.88 -8.10
N ASP A 626 22.15 -19.37 -9.21
CA ASP A 626 23.21 -18.35 -9.18
C ASP A 626 22.54 -16.97 -9.05
N ARG A 627 22.75 -16.31 -7.91
CA ARG A 627 22.14 -15.00 -7.62
C ARG A 627 22.65 -13.89 -8.54
N SER A 628 23.87 -14.01 -9.05
CA SER A 628 24.45 -13.01 -9.95
C SER A 628 23.89 -13.12 -11.37
N ASN A 629 23.38 -14.29 -11.74
CA ASN A 629 22.85 -14.57 -13.06
C ASN A 629 21.70 -15.60 -12.98
N PRO A 630 20.54 -15.22 -12.41
CA PRO A 630 19.45 -16.14 -12.16
C PRO A 630 18.86 -16.67 -13.48
N GLN A 631 19.06 -17.96 -13.75
CA GLN A 631 18.54 -18.62 -14.94
C GLN A 631 17.10 -19.09 -14.71
N CYS A 632 16.20 -18.75 -15.64
CA CYS A 632 14.82 -19.22 -15.65
C CYS A 632 14.26 -19.23 -17.07
N GLU A 633 13.25 -20.07 -17.32
CA GLU A 633 12.35 -19.91 -18.45
C GLU A 633 11.16 -19.05 -18.00
N MET A 634 10.89 -17.96 -18.71
CA MET A 634 9.73 -17.10 -18.46
C MET A 634 8.60 -17.45 -19.42
N ILE A 635 7.40 -17.61 -18.88
CA ILE A 635 6.18 -17.83 -19.67
C ILE A 635 5.24 -16.67 -19.42
N PHE A 636 4.75 -16.07 -20.51
CA PHE A 636 3.75 -15.00 -20.49
C PHE A 636 2.45 -15.54 -21.07
N ASN A 637 1.38 -15.43 -20.31
CA ASN A 637 0.03 -15.76 -20.70
C ASN A 637 -0.76 -14.48 -20.96
N LYS A 638 -1.94 -14.61 -21.58
CA LYS A 638 -2.85 -13.48 -21.72
C LYS A 638 -3.34 -13.04 -20.34
N VAL A 639 -3.29 -11.73 -20.07
CA VAL A 639 -3.87 -11.14 -18.85
C VAL A 639 -5.39 -11.33 -18.88
N SER A 640 -5.94 -11.93 -17.81
CA SER A 640 -7.38 -12.17 -17.67
C SER A 640 -8.06 -11.03 -16.90
N SER A 641 -9.39 -11.09 -16.78
CA SER A 641 -10.17 -10.11 -16.00
C SER A 641 -9.97 -10.21 -14.48
N MET A 642 -9.36 -11.30 -14.00
CA MET A 642 -8.90 -11.45 -12.61
C MET A 642 -7.44 -11.91 -12.63
N PRO A 643 -6.49 -10.98 -12.88
CA PRO A 643 -5.10 -11.34 -13.14
C PRO A 643 -4.37 -11.84 -11.89
N PHE A 644 -4.94 -11.64 -10.70
CA PHE A 644 -4.42 -12.14 -9.44
C PHE A 644 -5.09 -13.46 -8.99
N ALA A 645 -5.84 -14.12 -9.86
CA ALA A 645 -6.41 -15.45 -9.60
C ALA A 645 -5.47 -16.55 -10.11
N GLN A 646 -5.35 -17.64 -9.34
CA GLN A 646 -4.79 -18.89 -9.85
C GLN A 646 -5.89 -19.79 -10.42
N LYS A 647 -5.57 -20.55 -11.48
CA LYS A 647 -6.46 -21.61 -11.99
C LYS A 647 -6.89 -22.56 -10.87
N GLY A 648 -8.21 -22.73 -10.72
CA GLY A 648 -8.84 -23.55 -9.69
C GLY A 648 -9.21 -22.80 -8.40
N GLU A 649 -8.75 -21.55 -8.21
CA GLU A 649 -9.19 -20.71 -7.08
C GLU A 649 -10.72 -20.53 -7.14
N PRO A 650 -11.46 -20.76 -6.04
CA PRO A 650 -12.91 -20.55 -6.02
C PRO A 650 -13.21 -19.05 -6.09
N VAL A 651 -13.96 -18.65 -7.11
CA VAL A 651 -14.41 -17.26 -7.30
C VAL A 651 -15.93 -17.21 -7.28
N ARG A 652 -16.49 -16.19 -6.64
CA ARG A 652 -17.93 -16.00 -6.55
C ARG A 652 -18.53 -15.76 -7.94
N ALA A 653 -19.55 -16.54 -8.29
CA ALA A 653 -20.26 -16.37 -9.54
C ALA A 653 -21.04 -15.04 -9.54
N PRO A 654 -21.02 -14.25 -10.64
CA PRO A 654 -21.75 -13.00 -10.72
C PRO A 654 -23.25 -13.18 -10.40
N GLY A 655 -23.78 -12.36 -9.50
CA GLY A 655 -25.19 -12.41 -9.09
C GLY A 655 -25.62 -13.65 -8.28
N SER A 656 -24.67 -14.46 -7.82
CA SER A 656 -24.93 -15.71 -7.09
C SER A 656 -24.14 -15.77 -5.77
N THR A 657 -24.58 -16.62 -4.84
CA THR A 657 -23.83 -16.98 -3.62
C THR A 657 -22.92 -18.19 -3.82
N GLU A 658 -22.89 -18.76 -5.02
CA GLU A 658 -22.05 -19.91 -5.38
C GLU A 658 -20.63 -19.49 -5.76
N TYR A 659 -19.69 -20.41 -5.53
CA TYR A 659 -18.29 -20.25 -5.90
C TYR A 659 -17.94 -21.30 -6.96
N LEU A 660 -17.35 -20.85 -8.06
CA LEU A 660 -16.93 -21.69 -9.18
C LEU A 660 -15.41 -21.65 -9.32
N PRO A 661 -14.75 -22.76 -9.72
CA PRO A 661 -13.31 -22.76 -9.93
C PRO A 661 -12.93 -21.85 -11.10
N TRP A 662 -11.96 -20.97 -10.89
CA TRP A 662 -11.43 -20.10 -11.94
C TRP A 662 -10.72 -20.92 -13.03
N GLN A 663 -10.92 -20.55 -14.30
CA GLN A 663 -10.49 -21.37 -15.44
C GLN A 663 -9.21 -20.89 -16.13
N HIS A 664 -8.82 -19.63 -15.92
CA HIS A 664 -7.64 -19.05 -16.55
C HIS A 664 -6.40 -19.24 -15.69
N ASP A 665 -5.24 -19.38 -16.34
CA ASP A 665 -3.96 -19.43 -15.65
C ASP A 665 -3.45 -18.01 -15.30
N VAL A 666 -2.42 -17.93 -14.46
CA VAL A 666 -1.78 -16.67 -14.06
C VAL A 666 -1.17 -15.95 -15.28
N PRO A 667 -1.09 -14.60 -15.29
CA PRO A 667 -0.58 -13.84 -16.43
C PRO A 667 0.87 -14.15 -16.80
N MET A 668 1.69 -14.61 -15.85
CA MET A 668 3.05 -15.04 -16.12
C MET A 668 3.56 -16.01 -15.05
N LEU A 669 4.58 -16.80 -15.39
CA LEU A 669 5.30 -17.65 -14.44
C LEU A 669 6.78 -17.81 -14.83
N LEU A 670 7.59 -18.17 -13.84
CA LEU A 670 8.99 -18.55 -14.02
C LEU A 670 9.14 -20.04 -13.77
N LYS A 671 9.87 -20.75 -14.63
CA LYS A 671 10.35 -22.09 -14.35
C LYS A 671 11.79 -22.03 -13.88
N MET A 672 12.05 -22.52 -12.67
CA MET A 672 13.38 -22.51 -12.06
C MET A 672 13.75 -23.89 -11.54
N LYS A 673 15.05 -24.17 -11.49
CA LYS A 673 15.58 -25.41 -10.94
C LYS A 673 15.56 -25.35 -9.41
N ALA A 674 15.17 -26.46 -8.79
CA ALA A 674 15.08 -26.58 -7.34
C ALA A 674 15.29 -28.03 -6.88
N ARG A 675 15.54 -28.21 -5.59
CA ARG A 675 15.59 -29.51 -4.93
C ARG A 675 14.69 -29.51 -3.71
N LEU A 676 14.02 -30.64 -3.48
CA LEU A 676 13.21 -30.83 -2.28
C LEU A 676 14.13 -30.87 -1.04
N VAL A 677 13.66 -30.30 0.06
CA VAL A 677 14.37 -30.24 1.36
C VAL A 677 13.51 -30.97 2.41
N PRO A 678 13.61 -32.31 2.53
CA PRO A 678 12.68 -33.09 3.35
C PRO A 678 12.67 -32.75 4.84
N HIS A 679 13.75 -32.16 5.36
CA HIS A 679 13.87 -31.75 6.75
C HIS A 679 13.31 -30.34 7.03
N TRP A 680 12.97 -29.58 5.98
CA TRP A 680 12.25 -28.31 6.14
C TRP A 680 10.74 -28.59 6.09
N GLY A 681 10.14 -28.71 7.26
CA GLY A 681 8.72 -29.00 7.43
C GLY A 681 7.97 -27.86 8.12
N MET A 682 6.80 -28.16 8.67
CA MET A 682 6.02 -27.20 9.46
C MET A 682 6.50 -27.15 10.91
N ASN A 683 6.39 -25.99 11.55
CA ASN A 683 6.46 -25.83 13.01
C ASN A 683 5.08 -25.39 13.51
N GLY A 684 4.30 -26.35 14.04
CA GLY A 684 2.87 -26.13 14.29
C GLY A 684 2.13 -25.87 12.97
N ALA A 685 1.40 -24.75 12.91
CA ALA A 685 0.64 -24.33 11.72
C ALA A 685 1.40 -23.36 10.79
N ASN A 686 2.67 -23.07 11.08
CA ASN A 686 3.54 -22.25 10.26
C ASN A 686 4.54 -23.12 9.47
N ALA A 687 5.09 -22.58 8.39
CA ALA A 687 6.35 -23.10 7.87
C ALA A 687 7.41 -23.02 9.00
N ALA A 688 8.26 -24.03 9.15
CA ALA A 688 9.42 -23.88 10.02
C ALA A 688 10.32 -22.75 9.49
N PRO A 689 11.11 -22.08 10.36
CA PRO A 689 12.05 -21.04 9.92
C PRO A 689 12.86 -21.51 8.72
N VAL A 690 13.09 -20.61 7.75
CA VAL A 690 13.82 -20.94 6.54
C VAL A 690 15.22 -21.42 6.93
N PRO A 691 15.65 -22.63 6.51
CA PRO A 691 16.96 -23.15 6.87
C PRO A 691 18.08 -22.28 6.29
N THR A 692 19.21 -22.21 6.99
CA THR A 692 20.36 -21.44 6.55
C THR A 692 20.90 -21.97 5.22
N SER A 693 20.96 -21.07 4.24
CA SER A 693 21.48 -21.38 2.91
C SER A 693 23.01 -21.31 2.83
N PRO A 694 23.64 -22.17 2.01
CA PRO A 694 23.03 -23.23 1.22
C PRO A 694 22.66 -24.45 2.07
N VAL A 695 21.55 -25.10 1.74
CA VAL A 695 21.10 -26.33 2.40
C VAL A 695 21.66 -27.56 1.70
N LYS A 696 21.85 -28.65 2.45
CA LYS A 696 22.27 -29.94 1.88
C LYS A 696 21.06 -30.85 1.69
N THR A 697 20.88 -31.36 0.48
CA THR A 697 19.86 -32.35 0.16
C THR A 697 20.36 -33.28 -0.94
N ASN A 698 20.06 -34.57 -0.83
CA ASN A 698 20.37 -35.58 -1.84
C ASN A 698 19.20 -35.79 -2.82
N GLN A 699 18.14 -35.00 -2.71
CA GLN A 699 16.98 -35.08 -3.61
C GLN A 699 17.38 -34.65 -5.03
N PRO A 700 16.81 -35.26 -6.07
CA PRO A 700 17.09 -34.91 -7.45
C PRO A 700 16.67 -33.45 -7.72
N GLU A 701 17.37 -32.82 -8.66
CA GLU A 701 16.96 -31.51 -9.17
C GLU A 701 15.71 -31.66 -10.03
N THR A 702 14.74 -30.79 -9.81
CA THR A 702 13.50 -30.69 -10.56
C THR A 702 13.26 -29.26 -11.01
N VAL A 703 12.28 -29.06 -11.88
CA VAL A 703 11.80 -27.73 -12.26
C VAL A 703 10.55 -27.42 -11.46
N VAL A 704 10.53 -26.26 -10.80
CA VAL A 704 9.37 -25.72 -10.10
C VAL A 704 8.85 -24.48 -10.82
N GLU A 705 7.56 -24.21 -10.68
CA GLU A 705 6.92 -22.99 -11.16
C GLU A 705 6.89 -21.96 -10.04
N LEU A 706 7.31 -20.74 -10.35
CA LEU A 706 7.09 -19.57 -9.51
C LEU A 706 6.07 -18.65 -10.18
N ILE A 707 5.08 -18.17 -9.44
CA ILE A 707 4.01 -17.27 -9.91
C ILE A 707 4.09 -15.93 -9.16
N PRO A 708 3.52 -14.83 -9.70
CA PRO A 708 3.48 -13.56 -9.00
C PRO A 708 2.82 -13.69 -7.62
N TYR A 709 3.39 -13.03 -6.60
CA TYR A 709 2.98 -13.14 -5.19
C TYR A 709 1.47 -12.96 -5.00
N GLY A 710 0.89 -11.94 -5.66
CA GLY A 710 -0.54 -11.63 -5.58
C GLY A 710 -1.47 -12.74 -6.09
N CYS A 711 -0.96 -13.69 -6.88
CA CYS A 711 -1.71 -14.80 -7.47
C CYS A 711 -1.86 -16.01 -6.52
N SER A 712 -1.42 -15.92 -5.28
CA SER A 712 -1.33 -17.06 -4.35
C SER A 712 -1.95 -16.76 -2.99
N ARG A 713 -2.55 -17.77 -2.37
CA ARG A 713 -3.02 -17.79 -0.98
C ARG A 713 -2.13 -18.67 -0.10
N LEU A 714 -1.49 -19.69 -0.68
CA LEU A 714 -0.36 -20.42 -0.11
C LEU A 714 0.92 -20.07 -0.87
N ARG A 715 2.02 -19.84 -0.15
CA ARG A 715 3.22 -19.21 -0.72
C ARG A 715 4.48 -19.54 0.04
N ILE A 716 5.54 -19.75 -0.72
CA ILE A 716 6.93 -19.59 -0.28
C ILE A 716 7.52 -18.48 -1.14
N ALA A 717 7.82 -17.33 -0.52
CA ALA A 717 8.41 -16.17 -1.17
C ALA A 717 9.91 -16.04 -0.89
N GLU A 718 10.36 -16.60 0.23
CA GLU A 718 11.76 -16.61 0.65
C GLU A 718 12.25 -18.05 0.71
N PHE A 719 13.13 -18.40 -0.23
CA PHE A 719 13.58 -19.76 -0.47
C PHE A 719 14.96 -20.01 0.14
N PRO A 720 15.21 -21.19 0.72
CA PRO A 720 16.58 -21.65 0.84
C PRO A 720 17.21 -21.88 -0.55
N THR A 721 18.54 -21.95 -0.61
CA THR A 721 19.31 -22.27 -1.83
C THR A 721 20.14 -23.54 -1.62
N VAL A 722 20.50 -24.26 -2.70
CA VAL A 722 21.28 -25.53 -2.67
C VAL A 722 22.58 -25.42 -3.45
#